data_AF-A0A3L8Q0T3-F1
#
_entry.id   AF-A0A3L8Q0T3-F1
#
_cell.length_a   1.000
_cell.length_b   1.000
_cell.length_c   1.000
_cell.angle_alpha   90.00
_cell.angle_beta   90.00
_cell.angle_gamma   90.00
#
_symmetry.space_group_name_H-M   'P 1'
#
loop_
_entity.id
_entity.type
_entity.pdbx_description
1 polymer ?
#
loop_
_entity_poly.entity_id
_entity_poly.type
_entity_poly.pdbx_seq_one_letter_code
_entity_poly.pdbx_strand_id
1 'polypeptide(L)'
;MIHFRKIYLGLFFTLSACGGSSSDSANDNNPSEPPIQNQPKYQVSATFVKGPVSGGRCTLASISSGELREPVATAETDDVGFVDFGNNIQLQGDVLITCSGGRYVDEFTERQTNQDTSPMRMMANLSGDDGSEFAFTVSPLTEIAVQLAVEQGGGLNSVINGQYYQKVTMAFGLNSEINIATLKPLDLITKVAGESSPEAEYGFTLALIAYLHNHHNEGELYQRLAKDLATQLSSDSSVFSENVRQQIGEGADYFTAFGSIINSALQGTNVRRMIIDNAQLILPEADPIKTTSIIKEIEVIRQELVNHIRSHNLQPLADAPLVTDSMFELGQALAFDKILSGNKDTSCMSCHHPLLASGDARALSLGAGGQGLGQNRTGGEVIARHAQPLFNLDLFKNMFWDGRVQMDDQNKLSTPADATGDLTPEMEAVFFANQAEEGFQGYGVVAAQAMFPVADTHEMRGEAKDGNELAGFDAEDFTEIWQGLMTRLGNIPQYVEMFETAYPGVEFKDMTFAHAANAIAAFEIRGFDFRRNPWQAVIADVADNGELNNPDRLDEDTTRGAHFFFETGCVNCHKGAVMSDFDFHSLSVAQFGPGKGDGNSGFEDFGRERITGNSNDRAKFRTAPLFNVALTAPYAHLGQFSELWSHTQTYAIPERFWINLYTGYDRILAGFVHQPTFEDEVSESEKQLLKTFPVPSFDGKAYGFIRTDEYNQTKVEQVVADSGRLTLEEGKRMGDGELGLHRQILVPFMNAQTDPRARDLSHLIPDSVPSGLAVENSLEN
;
A
#
# COMPACT_ATOMS: atom_id res chain seq x y z
N MET A 1 -57.38 2.82 -56.91
CA MET A 1 -58.43 2.86 -55.87
C MET A 1 -58.02 3.95 -54.89
N ILE A 2 -58.49 5.19 -55.15
CA ILE A 2 -59.50 5.93 -54.36
C ILE A 2 -58.92 6.36 -53.01
N HIS A 3 -58.73 7.64 -52.67
CA HIS A 3 -58.74 8.93 -53.39
C HIS A 3 -58.01 9.94 -52.46
N PHE A 4 -56.98 10.67 -52.93
CA PHE A 4 -56.98 12.13 -53.23
C PHE A 4 -57.14 13.05 -51.98
N ARG A 5 -56.38 14.14 -51.74
CA ARG A 5 -55.70 15.16 -52.59
C ARG A 5 -54.84 16.06 -51.64
N LYS A 6 -53.55 16.42 -51.87
CA LYS A 6 -52.98 17.43 -52.81
C LYS A 6 -53.60 18.84 -52.59
N ILE A 7 -52.91 19.98 -52.36
CA ILE A 7 -51.94 20.80 -53.17
C ILE A 7 -51.54 22.03 -52.28
N TYR A 8 -50.26 22.38 -52.04
CA TYR A 8 -49.35 23.32 -52.76
C TYR A 8 -49.70 24.84 -52.78
N LEU A 9 -48.72 25.64 -52.29
CA LEU A 9 -48.20 26.95 -52.75
C LEU A 9 -49.10 28.20 -52.91
N GLY A 10 -48.58 29.36 -52.46
CA GLY A 10 -48.82 30.65 -53.15
C GLY A 10 -48.80 31.95 -52.34
N LEU A 11 -47.62 32.57 -52.25
CA LEU A 11 -47.29 34.01 -52.43
C LEU A 11 -48.15 35.18 -51.87
N PHE A 12 -47.43 36.04 -51.13
CA PHE A 12 -47.23 37.50 -51.27
C PHE A 12 -48.39 38.53 -51.15
N PHE A 13 -48.22 39.37 -50.12
CA PHE A 13 -48.25 40.85 -50.07
C PHE A 13 -49.55 41.67 -50.14
N THR A 14 -49.75 42.39 -49.01
CA THR A 14 -50.18 43.80 -48.84
C THR A 14 -51.57 44.26 -49.28
N LEU A 15 -52.30 44.86 -48.33
CA LEU A 15 -52.48 46.33 -48.29
C LEU A 15 -53.18 46.80 -47.01
N SER A 16 -52.63 47.88 -46.46
CA SER A 16 -53.16 48.73 -45.40
C SER A 16 -54.39 49.53 -45.82
N ALA A 17 -55.25 49.88 -44.85
CA ALA A 17 -55.77 51.25 -44.59
C ALA A 17 -56.93 51.14 -43.57
N CYS A 18 -56.82 51.69 -42.37
CA CYS A 18 -57.05 53.08 -41.96
C CYS A 18 -58.53 53.51 -41.93
N GLY A 19 -59.00 54.01 -40.77
CA GLY A 19 -60.06 55.02 -40.74
C GLY A 19 -60.86 55.16 -39.43
N GLY A 20 -60.51 56.19 -38.65
CA GLY A 20 -61.44 57.04 -37.87
C GLY A 20 -61.77 56.63 -36.42
N SER A 21 -62.04 57.49 -35.44
CA SER A 21 -61.68 58.88 -35.06
C SER A 21 -62.62 59.30 -33.92
N SER A 22 -62.12 60.09 -32.95
CA SER A 22 -62.84 60.94 -31.94
C SER A 22 -63.59 60.23 -30.78
N SER A 23 -63.73 60.76 -29.56
CA SER A 23 -63.03 61.76 -28.71
C SER A 23 -63.72 61.73 -27.32
N ASP A 24 -62.93 61.73 -26.25
CA ASP A 24 -63.17 62.11 -24.84
C ASP A 24 -64.45 61.73 -24.08
N SER A 25 -64.30 60.89 -23.04
CA SER A 25 -64.36 61.35 -21.63
C SER A 25 -64.15 60.19 -20.65
N ALA A 26 -63.51 60.52 -19.53
CA ALA A 26 -62.95 59.63 -18.52
C ALA A 26 -63.95 58.66 -17.87
N ASN A 27 -63.49 57.41 -17.67
CA ASN A 27 -63.66 56.72 -16.40
C ASN A 27 -62.65 55.58 -16.28
N ASP A 28 -62.06 55.48 -15.09
CA ASP A 28 -61.15 54.43 -14.63
C ASP A 28 -61.56 53.04 -15.13
N ASN A 29 -60.63 52.38 -15.82
CA ASN A 29 -60.43 50.93 -15.76
C ASN A 29 -59.08 50.62 -16.39
N ASN A 30 -58.10 50.45 -15.52
CA ASN A 30 -56.81 49.85 -15.79
C ASN A 30 -57.06 48.49 -16.49
N PRO A 31 -56.65 48.26 -17.76
CA PRO A 31 -56.55 46.90 -18.25
C PRO A 31 -55.31 46.33 -17.58
N SER A 32 -55.55 45.67 -16.45
CA SER A 32 -54.67 44.70 -15.84
C SER A 32 -53.87 43.98 -16.93
N GLU A 33 -52.54 44.12 -16.85
CA GLU A 33 -51.62 43.23 -17.53
C GLU A 33 -52.11 41.79 -17.37
N PRO A 34 -51.98 40.94 -18.41
CA PRO A 34 -52.32 39.53 -18.27
C PRO A 34 -51.54 38.98 -17.07
N PRO A 35 -52.17 38.19 -16.18
CA PRO A 35 -51.52 37.73 -14.97
C PRO A 35 -50.26 36.97 -15.35
N ILE A 36 -49.15 37.31 -14.67
CA ILE A 36 -47.89 36.56 -14.69
C ILE A 36 -48.26 35.09 -14.55
N GLN A 37 -48.09 34.32 -15.63
CA GLN A 37 -48.30 32.88 -15.59
C GLN A 37 -47.41 32.32 -14.47
N ASN A 38 -47.99 31.47 -13.60
CA ASN A 38 -47.24 30.68 -12.62
C ASN A 38 -46.12 29.94 -13.36
N GLN A 39 -44.91 30.49 -13.34
CA GLN A 39 -43.73 29.78 -13.78
C GLN A 39 -43.57 28.57 -12.84
N PRO A 40 -43.36 27.36 -13.37
CA PRO A 40 -43.11 26.19 -12.55
C PRO A 40 -41.89 26.44 -11.64
N LYS A 41 -41.98 25.95 -10.41
CA LYS A 41 -40.92 26.03 -9.39
C LYS A 41 -40.09 24.77 -9.47
N TYR A 42 -38.78 24.92 -9.60
CA TYR A 42 -37.85 23.81 -9.69
C TYR A 42 -36.96 23.75 -8.45
N GLN A 43 -36.48 22.53 -8.18
CA GLN A 43 -35.32 22.31 -7.33
C GLN A 43 -34.09 22.10 -8.22
N VAL A 44 -33.03 22.86 -7.98
CA VAL A 44 -31.82 22.83 -8.81
C VAL A 44 -30.60 22.64 -7.94
N SER A 45 -29.81 21.62 -8.24
CA SER A 45 -28.53 21.33 -7.58
C SER A 45 -27.43 21.02 -8.59
N ALA A 46 -26.18 21.17 -8.16
CA ALA A 46 -25.02 20.82 -8.95
C ALA A 46 -23.90 20.22 -8.09
N THR A 47 -23.09 19.36 -8.69
CA THR A 47 -21.83 18.86 -8.10
C THR A 47 -20.66 19.32 -8.97
N PHE A 48 -19.71 20.03 -8.38
CA PHE A 48 -18.47 20.46 -9.01
C PHE A 48 -17.40 19.40 -8.80
N VAL A 49 -16.72 19.02 -9.88
CA VAL A 49 -15.69 17.98 -9.88
C VAL A 49 -14.39 18.53 -10.48
N LYS A 50 -13.24 18.25 -9.87
CA LYS A 50 -11.90 18.76 -10.24
C LYS A 50 -11.89 20.28 -10.42
N GLY A 51 -12.50 21.00 -9.49
CA GLY A 51 -12.81 22.43 -9.63
C GLY A 51 -12.89 23.16 -8.28
N PRO A 52 -13.70 24.23 -8.16
CA PRO A 52 -13.93 24.92 -6.90
C PRO A 52 -14.75 24.05 -5.94
N VAL A 53 -14.18 22.95 -5.45
CA VAL A 53 -14.88 21.93 -4.68
C VAL A 53 -15.22 22.46 -3.30
N SER A 54 -14.34 23.23 -2.65
CA SER A 54 -14.57 23.74 -1.29
C SER A 54 -14.63 25.27 -1.22
N GLY A 55 -15.78 25.82 -0.82
CA GLY A 55 -15.97 27.27 -0.61
C GLY A 55 -16.04 28.09 -1.89
N GLY A 56 -16.40 27.47 -3.02
CA GLY A 56 -16.61 28.15 -4.29
C GLY A 56 -17.94 28.88 -4.32
N ARG A 57 -17.98 30.12 -4.83
CA ARG A 57 -19.23 30.89 -4.97
C ARG A 57 -19.87 30.60 -6.30
N CYS A 58 -21.06 30.00 -6.28
CA CYS A 58 -21.75 29.53 -7.46
C CYS A 58 -23.05 30.32 -7.73
N THR A 59 -23.34 30.58 -9.00
CA THR A 59 -24.53 31.32 -9.47
C THR A 59 -25.30 30.53 -10.52
N LEU A 60 -26.63 30.59 -10.44
CA LEU A 60 -27.56 30.11 -11.46
C LEU A 60 -28.20 31.32 -12.13
N ALA A 61 -27.93 31.54 -13.42
CA ALA A 61 -28.41 32.69 -14.17
C ALA A 61 -29.19 32.27 -15.42
N SER A 62 -30.26 32.99 -15.73
CA SER A 62 -31.04 32.75 -16.95
C SER A 62 -30.38 33.35 -18.18
N ILE A 63 -30.57 32.71 -19.32
CA ILE A 63 -30.11 33.20 -20.61
C ILE A 63 -31.32 33.60 -21.44
N SER A 64 -31.30 34.82 -21.97
CA SER A 64 -32.40 35.37 -22.75
C SER A 64 -31.83 36.13 -23.94
N SER A 65 -32.24 35.74 -25.15
CA SER A 65 -31.75 36.33 -26.40
C SER A 65 -30.22 36.28 -26.56
N GLY A 66 -29.56 35.28 -25.95
CA GLY A 66 -28.11 35.09 -26.03
C GLY A 66 -27.31 35.95 -25.06
N GLU A 67 -27.97 36.65 -24.14
CA GLU A 67 -27.35 37.43 -23.07
C GLU A 67 -27.65 36.82 -21.70
N LEU A 68 -26.66 36.86 -20.81
CA LEU A 68 -26.79 36.45 -19.42
C LEU A 68 -27.61 37.50 -18.65
N ARG A 69 -28.66 37.07 -17.95
CA ARG A 69 -29.41 37.91 -17.02
C ARG A 69 -28.78 37.86 -15.63
N GLU A 70 -29.29 38.70 -14.74
CA GLU A 70 -28.94 38.66 -13.32
C GLU A 70 -29.16 37.25 -12.72
N PRO A 71 -28.29 36.79 -11.80
CA PRO A 71 -28.44 35.51 -11.13
C PRO A 71 -29.80 35.38 -10.43
N VAL A 72 -30.46 34.25 -10.66
CA VAL A 72 -31.74 33.89 -10.03
C VAL A 72 -31.50 33.21 -8.69
N ALA A 73 -30.35 32.54 -8.52
CA ALA A 73 -29.91 31.98 -7.25
C ALA A 73 -28.38 32.03 -7.11
N THR A 74 -27.89 32.02 -5.87
CA THR A 74 -26.48 31.96 -5.50
C THR A 74 -26.32 31.05 -4.29
N ALA A 75 -25.29 30.22 -4.29
CA ALA A 75 -24.96 29.30 -3.21
C ALA A 75 -23.43 29.06 -3.18
N GLU A 76 -22.94 28.34 -2.19
CA GLU A 76 -21.52 27.99 -2.04
C GLU A 76 -21.33 26.47 -2.06
N THR A 77 -20.19 26.00 -2.56
CA THR A 77 -19.85 24.56 -2.52
C THR A 77 -19.48 24.12 -1.10
N ASP A 78 -19.94 22.91 -0.73
CA ASP A 78 -19.51 22.23 0.50
C ASP A 78 -18.12 21.58 0.37
N ASP A 79 -17.75 20.62 1.20
CA ASP A 79 -16.45 19.93 1.13
C ASP A 79 -16.36 18.85 0.04
N VAL A 80 -17.49 18.49 -0.58
CA VAL A 80 -17.58 17.50 -1.66
C VAL A 80 -18.02 18.11 -2.99
N GLY A 81 -18.00 19.44 -3.10
CA GLY A 81 -18.32 20.16 -4.33
C GLY A 81 -19.82 20.26 -4.61
N PHE A 82 -20.69 19.89 -3.68
CA PHE A 82 -22.13 19.95 -3.87
C PHE A 82 -22.69 21.34 -3.56
N VAL A 83 -23.70 21.74 -4.34
CA VAL A 83 -24.41 23.01 -4.25
C VAL A 83 -25.91 22.79 -4.41
N ASP A 84 -26.68 23.32 -3.47
CA ASP A 84 -28.14 23.42 -3.56
C ASP A 84 -28.54 24.88 -3.82
N PHE A 85 -29.14 25.16 -4.98
CA PHE A 85 -29.66 26.49 -5.32
C PHE A 85 -31.06 26.74 -4.75
N GLY A 86 -31.68 25.73 -4.12
CA GLY A 86 -32.97 25.79 -3.45
C GLY A 86 -34.14 25.25 -4.27
N ASN A 87 -35.32 25.19 -3.62
CA ASN A 87 -36.48 24.41 -4.09
C ASN A 87 -37.61 25.27 -4.71
N ASN A 88 -37.34 26.55 -5.00
CA ASN A 88 -38.35 27.52 -5.49
C ASN A 88 -37.84 28.31 -6.70
N ILE A 89 -37.01 27.70 -7.54
CA ILE A 89 -36.45 28.37 -8.73
C ILE A 89 -37.54 28.52 -9.79
N GLN A 90 -38.03 29.74 -9.99
CA GLN A 90 -39.07 30.07 -10.97
C GLN A 90 -38.44 30.50 -12.29
N LEU A 91 -37.82 29.55 -12.97
CA LEU A 91 -37.09 29.82 -14.20
C LEU A 91 -37.22 28.67 -15.19
N GLN A 92 -37.87 28.93 -16.33
CA GLN A 92 -37.95 28.00 -17.45
C GLN A 92 -37.09 28.48 -18.63
N GLY A 93 -36.30 27.59 -19.21
CA GLY A 93 -35.41 27.86 -20.34
C GLY A 93 -33.93 27.65 -20.04
N ASP A 94 -33.06 28.22 -20.85
CA ASP A 94 -31.63 27.99 -20.76
C ASP A 94 -30.99 28.73 -19.58
N VAL A 95 -30.10 28.02 -18.90
CA VAL A 95 -29.41 28.50 -17.70
C VAL A 95 -27.91 28.29 -17.81
N LEU A 96 -27.17 29.19 -17.17
CA LEU A 96 -25.74 29.05 -16.94
C LEU A 96 -25.51 28.84 -15.44
N ILE A 97 -24.87 27.72 -15.10
CA ILE A 97 -24.30 27.49 -13.78
C ILE A 97 -22.83 27.90 -13.87
N THR A 98 -22.40 28.81 -13.01
CA THR A 98 -21.01 29.25 -12.91
C THR A 98 -20.57 29.15 -11.47
N CYS A 99 -19.37 28.64 -11.22
CA CYS A 99 -18.74 28.75 -9.91
C CYS A 99 -17.31 29.22 -10.02
N SER A 100 -16.90 30.07 -9.07
CA SER A 100 -15.60 30.73 -9.06
C SER A 100 -15.14 31.01 -7.64
N GLY A 101 -13.82 31.12 -7.45
CA GLY A 101 -13.22 31.18 -6.13
C GLY A 101 -13.32 29.84 -5.39
N GLY A 102 -12.90 29.79 -4.13
CA GLY A 102 -12.80 28.54 -3.38
C GLY A 102 -11.52 27.76 -3.70
N ARG A 103 -11.36 26.59 -3.08
CA ARG A 103 -10.16 25.75 -3.20
C ARG A 103 -10.35 24.67 -4.25
N TYR A 104 -9.31 24.45 -5.06
CA TYR A 104 -9.21 23.24 -5.85
C TYR A 104 -8.99 22.07 -4.91
N VAL A 105 -9.87 21.07 -4.99
CA VAL A 105 -9.68 19.78 -4.34
C VAL A 105 -9.74 18.73 -5.42
N ASP A 106 -8.68 17.96 -5.53
CA ASP A 106 -8.73 16.73 -6.30
C ASP A 106 -9.42 15.65 -5.46
N GLU A 107 -10.64 15.27 -5.80
CA GLU A 107 -11.47 14.35 -5.00
C GLU A 107 -10.93 12.91 -4.97
N PHE A 108 -9.92 12.61 -5.80
CA PHE A 108 -9.30 11.29 -5.90
C PHE A 108 -7.94 11.22 -5.20
N THR A 109 -7.21 12.34 -5.13
CA THR A 109 -5.89 12.42 -4.49
C THR A 109 -5.90 13.26 -3.20
N GLU A 110 -7.04 13.87 -2.88
CA GLU A 110 -7.28 14.84 -1.81
C GLU A 110 -6.32 16.04 -1.84
N ARG A 111 -5.61 16.22 -2.95
CA ARG A 111 -4.63 17.29 -3.11
C ARG A 111 -5.37 18.62 -3.18
N GLN A 112 -5.05 19.50 -2.24
CA GLN A 112 -5.59 20.85 -2.18
C GLN A 112 -4.56 21.83 -2.73
N THR A 113 -5.02 22.79 -3.52
CA THR A 113 -4.19 23.97 -3.85
C THR A 113 -4.73 25.18 -3.09
N ASN A 114 -3.81 26.03 -2.64
CA ASN A 114 -4.13 27.28 -1.95
C ASN A 114 -4.36 28.45 -2.94
N GLN A 115 -4.55 28.15 -4.23
CA GLN A 115 -4.79 29.14 -5.28
C GLN A 115 -6.29 29.22 -5.61
N ASP A 116 -6.73 30.41 -6.03
CA ASP A 116 -8.12 30.60 -6.50
C ASP A 116 -8.33 29.81 -7.79
N THR A 117 -9.32 28.91 -7.79
CA THR A 117 -9.60 28.09 -8.97
C THR A 117 -10.12 28.92 -10.16
N SER A 118 -9.76 28.51 -11.37
CA SER A 118 -10.41 29.02 -12.58
C SER A 118 -11.93 28.80 -12.53
N PRO A 119 -12.74 29.78 -12.99
CA PRO A 119 -14.19 29.61 -13.03
C PRO A 119 -14.58 28.36 -13.84
N MET A 120 -15.50 27.58 -13.29
CA MET A 120 -16.08 26.43 -13.99
C MET A 120 -17.55 26.69 -14.31
N ARG A 121 -17.93 26.35 -15.54
CA ARG A 121 -19.27 26.59 -16.05
C ARG A 121 -19.88 25.34 -16.66
N MET A 122 -21.20 25.34 -16.65
CA MET A 122 -22.00 24.50 -17.51
C MET A 122 -23.26 25.25 -17.94
N MET A 123 -23.73 24.94 -19.14
CA MET A 123 -25.06 25.31 -19.61
C MET A 123 -26.02 24.14 -19.53
N ALA A 124 -27.27 24.42 -19.17
CA ALA A 124 -28.36 23.44 -19.11
C ALA A 124 -29.68 24.09 -19.55
N ASN A 125 -30.69 23.27 -19.87
CA ASN A 125 -32.04 23.72 -20.14
C ASN A 125 -32.97 23.22 -19.03
N LEU A 126 -33.68 24.14 -18.36
CA LEU A 126 -34.68 23.80 -17.35
C LEU A 126 -36.06 23.77 -18.02
N SER A 127 -36.58 22.57 -18.25
CA SER A 127 -37.91 22.35 -18.79
C SER A 127 -38.55 21.14 -18.12
N GLY A 128 -39.57 21.39 -17.30
CA GLY A 128 -40.31 20.35 -16.58
C GLY A 128 -41.57 20.91 -15.91
N ASP A 129 -42.32 20.04 -15.24
CA ASP A 129 -43.50 20.43 -14.47
C ASP A 129 -43.14 21.07 -13.12
N ASP A 130 -44.09 21.76 -12.49
CA ASP A 130 -43.92 22.33 -11.15
C ASP A 130 -43.47 21.25 -10.14
N GLY A 131 -42.38 21.52 -9.43
CA GLY A 131 -41.72 20.57 -8.51
C GLY A 131 -40.66 19.67 -9.13
N SER A 132 -40.31 19.83 -10.41
CA SER A 132 -39.24 19.03 -11.04
C SER A 132 -37.87 19.28 -10.38
N GLU A 133 -37.11 18.21 -10.19
CA GLU A 133 -35.75 18.23 -9.66
C GLU A 133 -34.70 18.11 -10.78
N PHE A 134 -33.72 19.00 -10.77
CA PHE A 134 -32.59 19.01 -11.69
C PHE A 134 -31.29 18.90 -10.91
N ALA A 135 -30.47 17.90 -11.25
CA ALA A 135 -29.16 17.67 -10.66
C ALA A 135 -28.11 17.54 -11.77
N PHE A 136 -27.08 18.39 -11.70
CA PHE A 136 -26.06 18.48 -12.74
C PHE A 136 -24.65 18.23 -12.23
N THR A 137 -23.75 17.87 -13.14
CA THR A 137 -22.31 17.73 -12.90
C THR A 137 -21.57 18.84 -13.64
N VAL A 138 -20.84 19.69 -12.91
CA VAL A 138 -19.93 20.68 -13.49
C VAL A 138 -18.51 20.13 -13.40
N SER A 139 -17.82 20.02 -14.54
CA SER A 139 -16.48 19.43 -14.62
C SER A 139 -15.59 20.20 -15.60
N PRO A 140 -14.28 19.93 -15.67
CA PRO A 140 -13.41 20.48 -16.71
C PRO A 140 -13.95 20.32 -18.13
N LEU A 141 -14.64 19.21 -18.40
CA LEU A 141 -15.19 18.93 -19.73
C LEU A 141 -16.40 19.83 -20.04
N THR A 142 -17.24 20.14 -19.05
CA THR A 142 -18.34 21.09 -19.24
C THR A 142 -17.81 22.50 -19.42
N GLU A 143 -16.76 22.88 -18.70
CA GLU A 143 -16.10 24.19 -18.86
C GLU A 143 -15.46 24.33 -20.25
N ILE A 144 -14.72 23.32 -20.72
CA ILE A 144 -14.14 23.30 -22.07
C ILE A 144 -15.25 23.43 -23.13
N ALA A 145 -16.38 22.75 -22.96
CA ALA A 145 -17.51 22.86 -23.87
C ALA A 145 -18.11 24.28 -23.90
N VAL A 146 -18.22 24.94 -22.74
CA VAL A 146 -18.68 26.34 -22.67
C VAL A 146 -17.67 27.28 -23.33
N GLN A 147 -16.37 27.11 -23.09
CA GLN A 147 -15.32 27.93 -23.73
C GLN A 147 -15.33 27.79 -25.25
N LEU A 148 -15.39 26.56 -25.76
CA LEU A 148 -15.48 26.28 -27.20
C LEU A 148 -16.68 26.96 -27.85
N ALA A 149 -17.81 26.94 -27.16
CA ALA A 149 -19.05 27.50 -27.69
C ALA A 149 -19.01 29.05 -27.72
N VAL A 150 -18.31 29.67 -26.77
CA VAL A 150 -18.09 31.12 -26.73
C VAL A 150 -17.05 31.57 -27.77
N GLU A 151 -15.94 30.84 -27.93
CA GLU A 151 -14.82 31.21 -28.80
C GLU A 151 -15.14 31.13 -30.31
N GLN A 152 -16.03 30.24 -30.74
CA GLN A 152 -16.39 30.09 -32.16
C GLN A 152 -17.45 31.11 -32.66
N GLY A 153 -17.74 32.17 -31.89
CA GLY A 153 -18.47 33.34 -32.37
C GLY A 153 -20.00 33.19 -32.51
N GLY A 154 -20.61 32.15 -31.93
CA GLY A 154 -22.05 31.91 -31.99
C GLY A 154 -22.89 32.53 -30.85
N GLY A 155 -22.24 33.13 -29.85
CA GLY A 155 -22.90 33.67 -28.65
C GLY A 155 -23.50 32.57 -27.74
N LEU A 156 -24.06 32.93 -26.58
CA LEU A 156 -24.68 31.93 -25.66
C LEU A 156 -25.85 31.16 -26.32
N ASN A 157 -26.43 31.69 -27.40
CA ASN A 157 -27.50 31.03 -28.16
C ASN A 157 -27.03 29.83 -29.01
N SER A 158 -25.76 29.75 -29.42
CA SER A 158 -25.26 28.59 -30.18
C SER A 158 -24.94 27.38 -29.31
N VAL A 159 -24.98 27.53 -27.99
CA VAL A 159 -24.69 26.46 -27.03
C VAL A 159 -25.90 25.54 -26.79
N ILE A 160 -27.11 26.02 -27.13
CA ILE A 160 -28.40 25.47 -26.67
C ILE A 160 -28.75 24.07 -27.23
N ASN A 161 -28.04 23.55 -28.22
CA ASN A 161 -28.40 22.27 -28.85
C ASN A 161 -27.53 21.06 -28.46
N GLY A 162 -26.76 21.12 -27.36
CA GLY A 162 -25.98 19.97 -26.87
C GLY A 162 -24.81 19.53 -27.77
N GLN A 163 -24.60 20.21 -28.90
CA GLN A 163 -23.56 19.85 -29.89
C GLN A 163 -22.14 20.00 -29.35
N TYR A 164 -21.88 20.95 -28.44
CA TYR A 164 -20.54 21.13 -27.88
C TYR A 164 -20.21 20.13 -26.78
N TYR A 165 -21.19 19.71 -25.96
CA TYR A 165 -21.00 18.58 -25.07
C TYR A 165 -20.72 17.31 -25.85
N GLN A 166 -21.51 17.01 -26.89
CA GLN A 166 -21.24 15.86 -27.76
C GLN A 166 -19.87 15.94 -28.47
N LYS A 167 -19.47 17.12 -28.95
CA LYS A 167 -18.15 17.32 -29.56
C LYS A 167 -17.01 17.12 -28.57
N VAL A 168 -17.15 17.63 -27.34
CA VAL A 168 -16.16 17.41 -26.27
C VAL A 168 -16.13 15.93 -25.87
N THR A 169 -17.28 15.32 -25.64
CA THR A 169 -17.45 13.88 -25.38
C THR A 169 -16.70 13.05 -26.44
N MET A 170 -16.97 13.27 -27.73
CA MET A 170 -16.27 12.58 -28.83
C MET A 170 -14.78 12.91 -28.91
N ALA A 171 -14.40 14.16 -28.64
CA ALA A 171 -13.01 14.59 -28.68
C ALA A 171 -12.15 13.91 -27.62
N PHE A 172 -12.73 13.61 -26.46
CA PHE A 172 -12.08 12.85 -25.39
C PHE A 172 -12.33 11.34 -25.45
N GLY A 173 -12.96 10.85 -26.53
CA GLY A 173 -13.12 9.41 -26.80
C GLY A 173 -14.31 8.76 -26.09
N LEU A 174 -15.25 9.53 -25.55
CA LEU A 174 -16.50 9.06 -24.97
C LEU A 174 -17.58 8.84 -26.05
N ASN A 175 -18.52 7.92 -25.83
CA ASN A 175 -19.66 7.69 -26.74
C ASN A 175 -20.53 8.96 -26.94
N SER A 176 -20.91 9.26 -28.19
CA SER A 176 -21.69 10.45 -28.60
C SER A 176 -23.09 10.58 -27.96
N GLU A 177 -23.65 9.51 -27.40
CA GLU A 177 -24.94 9.54 -26.70
C GLU A 177 -24.81 10.00 -25.23
N ILE A 178 -23.59 10.18 -24.72
CA ILE A 178 -23.31 10.55 -23.33
C ILE A 178 -23.47 12.04 -23.10
N ASN A 179 -24.24 12.40 -22.08
CA ASN A 179 -24.33 13.78 -21.59
C ASN A 179 -23.47 13.99 -20.34
N ILE A 180 -22.28 14.56 -20.52
CA ILE A 180 -21.34 14.88 -19.44
C ILE A 180 -21.90 15.86 -18.38
N ALA A 181 -22.95 16.62 -18.72
CA ALA A 181 -23.61 17.55 -17.80
C ALA A 181 -24.48 16.84 -16.74
N THR A 182 -24.87 15.59 -16.97
CA THR A 182 -25.69 14.81 -16.04
C THR A 182 -25.01 13.52 -15.60
N LEU A 183 -23.87 13.20 -16.22
CA LEU A 183 -23.09 12.03 -15.90
C LEU A 183 -22.30 12.27 -14.61
N LYS A 184 -22.42 11.36 -13.64
CA LYS A 184 -21.60 11.38 -12.44
C LYS A 184 -20.38 10.47 -12.66
N PRO A 185 -19.17 10.92 -12.34
CA PRO A 185 -18.00 10.07 -12.46
C PRO A 185 -18.12 8.87 -11.51
N LEU A 186 -17.72 7.71 -11.98
CA LEU A 186 -17.59 6.55 -11.12
C LEU A 186 -16.27 6.65 -10.35
N ASP A 187 -16.31 6.39 -9.05
CA ASP A 187 -15.09 6.08 -8.31
C ASP A 187 -14.61 4.69 -8.73
N LEU A 188 -13.61 4.67 -9.60
CA LEU A 188 -13.00 3.45 -10.14
C LEU A 188 -12.15 2.71 -9.09
N ILE A 189 -11.87 3.34 -7.96
CA ILE A 189 -11.18 2.72 -6.82
C ILE A 189 -12.19 1.85 -6.03
N THR A 190 -13.44 2.30 -5.90
CA THR A 190 -14.44 1.66 -5.02
C THR A 190 -15.57 0.93 -5.72
N LYS A 191 -15.70 1.00 -7.06
CA LYS A 191 -16.75 0.29 -7.81
C LYS A 191 -16.22 -0.43 -9.05
N VAL A 192 -16.54 -1.73 -9.14
CA VAL A 192 -16.36 -2.52 -10.38
C VAL A 192 -17.54 -2.23 -11.31
N ALA A 193 -17.35 -1.34 -12.28
CA ALA A 193 -18.29 -1.19 -13.39
C ALA A 193 -18.01 -2.21 -14.50
N GLY A 194 -19.05 -2.53 -15.28
CA GLY A 194 -18.87 -3.18 -16.56
C GLY A 194 -17.98 -2.31 -17.47
N GLU A 195 -16.99 -2.93 -18.11
CA GLU A 195 -15.83 -2.36 -18.83
C GLU A 195 -16.14 -1.40 -20.01
N SER A 196 -17.36 -0.91 -20.16
CA SER A 196 -17.78 0.03 -21.20
C SER A 196 -18.86 1.00 -20.72
N SER A 197 -19.01 1.16 -19.40
CA SER A 197 -19.98 2.13 -18.87
C SER A 197 -19.49 3.56 -19.13
N PRO A 198 -20.35 4.45 -19.68
CA PRO A 198 -20.09 5.87 -19.83
C PRO A 198 -19.41 6.54 -18.62
N GLU A 199 -19.80 6.15 -17.41
CA GLU A 199 -19.34 6.70 -16.14
C GLU A 199 -17.86 6.41 -15.87
N ALA A 200 -17.37 5.26 -16.31
CA ALA A 200 -15.97 4.84 -16.17
C ALA A 200 -15.06 5.58 -17.16
N GLU A 201 -15.48 5.70 -18.42
CA GLU A 201 -14.74 6.46 -19.44
C GLU A 201 -14.68 7.96 -19.09
N TYR A 202 -15.77 8.48 -18.51
CA TYR A 202 -15.83 9.85 -18.01
C TYR A 202 -14.90 10.08 -16.81
N GLY A 203 -14.88 9.15 -15.84
CA GLY A 203 -13.93 9.18 -14.72
C GLY A 203 -12.46 9.16 -15.18
N PHE A 204 -12.13 8.32 -16.16
CA PHE A 204 -10.79 8.26 -16.78
C PHE A 204 -10.38 9.61 -17.39
N THR A 205 -11.29 10.26 -18.09
CA THR A 205 -11.01 11.55 -18.74
C THR A 205 -10.73 12.65 -17.71
N LEU A 206 -11.46 12.66 -16.59
CA LEU A 206 -11.25 13.63 -15.50
C LEU A 206 -9.91 13.41 -14.79
N ALA A 207 -9.46 12.17 -14.63
CA ALA A 207 -8.16 11.85 -14.06
C ALA A 207 -6.99 12.35 -14.93
N LEU A 208 -7.10 12.20 -16.27
CA LEU A 208 -6.11 12.72 -17.21
C LEU A 208 -5.98 14.25 -17.10
N ILE A 209 -7.11 14.95 -17.02
CA ILE A 209 -7.13 16.42 -16.90
C ILE A 209 -6.49 16.87 -15.59
N ALA A 210 -6.75 16.17 -14.48
CA ALA A 210 -6.15 16.47 -13.18
C ALA A 210 -4.61 16.32 -13.19
N TYR A 211 -4.10 15.30 -13.87
CA TYR A 211 -2.65 15.12 -14.03
C TYR A 211 -2.00 16.25 -14.83
N LEU A 212 -2.61 16.65 -15.95
CA LEU A 212 -2.16 17.79 -16.76
C LEU A 212 -2.23 19.11 -15.98
N HIS A 213 -3.22 19.25 -15.09
CA HIS A 213 -3.37 20.40 -14.22
C HIS A 213 -2.21 20.52 -13.21
N ASN A 214 -1.74 19.42 -12.64
CA ASN A 214 -0.67 19.40 -11.65
C ASN A 214 0.72 19.85 -12.17
N HIS A 215 0.91 19.92 -13.49
CA HIS A 215 2.22 20.18 -14.12
C HIS A 215 2.27 21.50 -14.93
N HIS A 216 1.17 22.26 -14.95
CA HIS A 216 1.06 23.54 -15.65
C HIS A 216 0.28 24.57 -14.81
N ASN A 217 0.52 25.88 -15.02
CA ASN A 217 -0.21 26.94 -14.29
C ASN A 217 -1.75 26.83 -14.50
N GLU A 218 -2.50 26.89 -13.39
CA GLU A 218 -3.93 26.55 -13.25
C GLU A 218 -4.89 27.31 -14.20
N GLY A 219 -4.55 28.55 -14.57
CA GLY A 219 -5.43 29.46 -15.32
C GLY A 219 -5.57 29.17 -16.82
N GLU A 220 -4.58 28.53 -17.43
CA GLU A 220 -4.47 28.47 -18.89
C GLU A 220 -4.71 27.06 -19.47
N LEU A 221 -4.80 26.01 -18.64
CA LEU A 221 -4.93 24.64 -19.14
C LEU A 221 -6.24 24.43 -19.91
N TYR A 222 -7.38 24.79 -19.33
CA TYR A 222 -8.68 24.60 -19.97
C TYR A 222 -8.82 25.46 -21.22
N GLN A 223 -8.28 26.69 -21.20
CA GLN A 223 -8.24 27.59 -22.35
C GLN A 223 -7.36 27.05 -23.48
N ARG A 224 -6.19 26.48 -23.16
CA ARG A 224 -5.33 25.81 -24.15
C ARG A 224 -6.01 24.58 -24.74
N LEU A 225 -6.58 23.72 -23.90
CA LEU A 225 -7.31 22.52 -24.36
C LEU A 225 -8.51 22.91 -25.23
N ALA A 226 -9.28 23.93 -24.84
CA ALA A 226 -10.38 24.44 -25.64
C ALA A 226 -9.89 24.99 -26.98
N LYS A 227 -8.83 25.79 -27.01
CA LYS A 227 -8.26 26.34 -28.25
C LYS A 227 -7.69 25.27 -29.19
N ASP A 228 -6.98 24.29 -28.64
CA ASP A 228 -6.42 23.17 -29.40
C ASP A 228 -7.57 22.31 -29.97
N LEU A 229 -8.60 22.07 -29.17
CA LEU A 229 -9.78 21.34 -29.58
C LEU A 229 -10.61 22.10 -30.61
N ALA A 230 -10.76 23.42 -30.49
CA ALA A 230 -11.41 24.27 -31.49
C ALA A 230 -10.70 24.18 -32.85
N THR A 231 -9.37 24.16 -32.83
CA THR A 231 -8.53 24.03 -34.03
C THR A 231 -8.76 22.66 -34.69
N GLN A 232 -8.86 21.58 -33.92
CA GLN A 232 -9.01 20.23 -34.44
C GLN A 232 -10.45 19.86 -34.85
N LEU A 233 -11.46 20.41 -34.16
CA LEU A 233 -12.86 20.32 -34.57
C LEU A 233 -13.12 21.02 -35.92
N SER A 234 -12.27 21.98 -36.31
CA SER A 234 -12.34 22.62 -37.63
C SER A 234 -11.77 21.75 -38.77
N SER A 235 -11.07 20.66 -38.44
CA SER A 235 -10.44 19.73 -39.38
C SER A 235 -11.07 18.31 -39.38
N ASP A 236 -12.23 18.11 -38.74
CA ASP A 236 -12.94 16.81 -38.64
C ASP A 236 -12.04 15.65 -38.10
N SER A 237 -11.08 15.99 -37.23
CA SER A 237 -10.11 15.05 -36.66
C SER A 237 -10.23 14.99 -35.13
N SER A 238 -10.23 13.79 -34.56
CA SER A 238 -10.14 13.59 -33.10
C SER A 238 -8.69 13.72 -32.62
N VAL A 239 -8.48 14.46 -31.53
CA VAL A 239 -7.20 14.66 -30.82
C VAL A 239 -6.58 13.32 -30.39
N PHE A 240 -7.41 12.30 -30.20
CA PHE A 240 -7.00 10.96 -29.81
C PHE A 240 -7.32 9.90 -30.87
N SER A 241 -7.48 10.27 -32.14
CA SER A 241 -7.58 9.29 -33.21
C SER A 241 -6.36 8.37 -33.23
N GLU A 242 -6.55 7.10 -33.62
CA GLU A 242 -5.51 6.07 -33.70
C GLU A 242 -4.22 6.58 -34.38
N ASN A 243 -4.38 7.36 -35.46
CA ASN A 243 -3.28 7.94 -36.24
C ASN A 243 -2.52 9.05 -35.50
N VAL A 244 -3.19 9.87 -34.71
CA VAL A 244 -2.55 10.96 -33.94
C VAL A 244 -1.82 10.39 -32.72
N ARG A 245 -2.35 9.32 -32.11
CA ARG A 245 -1.64 8.54 -31.08
C ARG A 245 -0.33 7.94 -31.61
N GLN A 246 -0.31 7.49 -32.87
CA GLN A 246 0.91 7.01 -33.53
C GLN A 246 1.91 8.13 -33.86
N GLN A 247 1.46 9.30 -34.31
CA GLN A 247 2.34 10.42 -34.67
C GLN A 247 2.97 11.12 -33.45
N ILE A 248 2.29 11.15 -32.30
CA ILE A 248 2.85 11.63 -31.03
C ILE A 248 3.91 10.66 -30.46
N GLY A 249 3.93 9.42 -30.96
CA GLY A 249 4.91 8.37 -30.62
C GLY A 249 6.36 8.66 -31.00
N GLU A 250 6.69 9.80 -31.62
CA GLU A 250 8.07 10.25 -31.86
C GLU A 250 8.58 11.26 -30.79
N GLY A 251 7.74 11.67 -29.84
CA GLY A 251 8.11 12.38 -28.60
C GLY A 251 8.31 11.41 -27.42
N ALA A 252 9.11 10.37 -27.65
CA ALA A 252 8.83 9.00 -27.21
C ALA A 252 9.23 8.55 -25.80
N ASP A 253 9.85 9.37 -24.94
CA ASP A 253 10.28 8.85 -23.63
C ASP A 253 9.15 8.89 -22.57
N TYR A 254 8.24 9.86 -22.66
CA TYR A 254 7.19 10.07 -21.64
C TYR A 254 5.88 9.32 -21.96
N PHE A 255 5.58 9.12 -23.24
CA PHE A 255 4.44 8.31 -23.69
C PHE A 255 4.69 6.80 -23.55
N THR A 256 5.93 6.34 -23.35
CA THR A 256 6.23 4.92 -23.22
C THR A 256 5.86 4.39 -21.83
N ALA A 257 6.02 5.20 -20.77
CA ALA A 257 5.54 4.88 -19.43
C ALA A 257 4.01 4.74 -19.37
N PHE A 258 3.28 5.72 -19.92
CA PHE A 258 1.81 5.73 -19.96
C PHE A 258 1.22 4.81 -21.06
N GLY A 259 1.92 4.67 -22.19
CA GLY A 259 1.61 3.74 -23.26
C GLY A 259 1.79 2.29 -22.86
N SER A 260 2.70 1.98 -21.92
CA SER A 260 2.78 0.65 -21.32
C SER A 260 1.58 0.35 -20.39
N ILE A 261 1.05 1.36 -19.69
CA ILE A 261 -0.20 1.27 -18.90
C ILE A 261 -1.39 1.01 -19.84
N ILE A 262 -1.43 1.69 -21.00
CA ILE A 262 -2.48 1.54 -22.02
C ILE A 262 -2.36 0.21 -22.81
N ASN A 263 -1.16 -0.23 -23.18
CA ASN A 263 -0.93 -1.48 -23.91
C ASN A 263 -1.21 -2.69 -23.01
N SER A 264 -0.97 -2.61 -21.69
CA SER A 264 -1.41 -3.62 -20.71
C SER A 264 -2.93 -3.66 -20.55
N ALA A 265 -3.64 -2.53 -20.57
CA ALA A 265 -5.11 -2.50 -20.54
C ALA A 265 -5.73 -3.10 -21.83
N LEU A 266 -5.12 -2.88 -22.99
CA LEU A 266 -5.59 -3.43 -24.27
C LEU A 266 -5.19 -4.89 -24.49
N GLN A 267 -3.97 -5.32 -24.14
CA GLN A 267 -3.57 -6.74 -24.14
C GLN A 267 -4.31 -7.55 -23.07
N GLY A 268 -4.78 -6.88 -22.00
CA GLY A 268 -5.68 -7.42 -21.00
C GLY A 268 -7.01 -7.95 -21.56
N THR A 269 -7.47 -7.52 -22.74
CA THR A 269 -8.72 -8.07 -23.31
C THR A 269 -8.62 -9.50 -23.82
N ASN A 270 -7.44 -9.96 -24.25
CA ASN A 270 -7.24 -11.35 -24.68
C ASN A 270 -6.86 -12.26 -23.51
N VAL A 271 -6.02 -11.79 -22.58
CA VAL A 271 -5.60 -12.58 -21.40
C VAL A 271 -6.74 -12.69 -20.39
N ARG A 272 -7.48 -11.60 -20.09
CA ARG A 272 -8.66 -11.64 -19.21
C ARG A 272 -9.78 -12.50 -19.81
N ARG A 273 -9.98 -12.46 -21.13
CA ARG A 273 -10.95 -13.32 -21.82
C ARG A 273 -10.51 -14.79 -21.80
N MET A 274 -9.22 -15.09 -22.00
CA MET A 274 -8.69 -16.45 -21.88
C MET A 274 -8.74 -16.99 -20.44
N ILE A 275 -8.55 -16.13 -19.43
CA ILE A 275 -8.65 -16.47 -18.00
C ILE A 275 -10.11 -16.62 -17.57
N ILE A 276 -11.04 -15.76 -17.99
CA ILE A 276 -12.48 -15.88 -17.70
C ILE A 276 -13.11 -17.06 -18.45
N ASP A 277 -12.67 -17.34 -19.68
CA ASP A 277 -13.20 -18.46 -20.48
C ASP A 277 -12.64 -19.82 -20.02
N ASN A 278 -11.45 -19.88 -19.40
CA ASN A 278 -10.86 -21.12 -18.88
C ASN A 278 -10.98 -21.31 -17.36
N ALA A 279 -11.06 -20.24 -16.58
CA ALA A 279 -11.26 -20.32 -15.13
C ALA A 279 -12.72 -20.01 -14.79
N GLN A 280 -13.39 -20.98 -14.17
CA GLN A 280 -14.65 -20.78 -13.46
C GLN A 280 -14.45 -19.91 -12.20
N LEU A 281 -13.70 -18.80 -12.31
CA LEU A 281 -13.37 -17.90 -11.21
C LEU A 281 -14.52 -16.92 -11.01
N ILE A 282 -15.63 -17.42 -10.45
CA ILE A 282 -16.58 -16.55 -9.78
C ILE A 282 -15.87 -16.06 -8.52
N LEU A 283 -15.24 -14.89 -8.57
CA LEU A 283 -14.92 -14.17 -7.34
C LEU A 283 -16.28 -13.89 -6.67
N PRO A 284 -16.57 -14.48 -5.49
CA PRO A 284 -17.83 -14.18 -4.83
C PRO A 284 -17.86 -12.67 -4.57
N GLU A 285 -18.95 -12.00 -4.98
CA GLU A 285 -19.27 -10.66 -4.50
C GLU A 285 -19.28 -10.74 -2.97
N ALA A 286 -18.21 -10.28 -2.32
CA ALA A 286 -18.19 -10.22 -0.88
C ALA A 286 -19.19 -9.13 -0.46
N ASP A 287 -20.13 -9.48 0.43
CA ASP A 287 -20.97 -8.49 1.09
C ASP A 287 -20.08 -7.36 1.62
N PRO A 288 -20.48 -6.08 1.48
CA PRO A 288 -19.69 -4.98 2.01
C PRO A 288 -19.61 -5.14 3.53
N ILE A 289 -18.45 -5.58 4.03
CA ILE A 289 -18.13 -5.49 5.45
C ILE A 289 -18.12 -4.00 5.75
N LYS A 290 -19.16 -3.56 6.45
CA LYS A 290 -19.22 -2.24 7.06
C LYS A 290 -18.60 -2.40 8.43
N THR A 291 -17.29 -2.16 8.58
CA THR A 291 -16.71 -2.08 9.92
C THR A 291 -17.50 -1.07 10.76
N THR A 292 -17.92 -1.49 11.96
CA THR A 292 -18.65 -0.61 12.87
C THR A 292 -17.71 0.36 13.59
N SER A 293 -16.39 0.13 13.51
CA SER A 293 -15.32 0.94 14.11
C SER A 293 -15.34 2.42 13.70
N ILE A 294 -15.92 2.75 12.54
CA ILE A 294 -15.93 4.13 12.01
C ILE A 294 -17.17 4.89 12.49
N ILE A 295 -18.30 4.20 12.57
CA ILE A 295 -19.61 4.81 12.79
C ILE A 295 -20.04 4.78 14.26
N LYS A 296 -19.42 3.93 15.08
CA LYS A 296 -19.69 3.87 16.51
C LYS A 296 -19.12 5.09 17.24
N GLU A 297 -19.84 5.53 18.26
CA GLU A 297 -19.35 6.49 19.24
C GLU A 297 -18.08 5.97 19.92
N ILE A 298 -17.09 6.85 20.12
CA ILE A 298 -15.77 6.45 20.61
C ILE A 298 -15.82 5.78 21.99
N GLU A 299 -16.74 6.19 22.87
CA GLU A 299 -16.92 5.57 24.19
C GLU A 299 -17.42 4.12 24.11
N VAL A 300 -18.24 3.80 23.10
CA VAL A 300 -18.69 2.41 22.88
C VAL A 300 -17.51 1.55 22.45
N ILE A 301 -16.67 2.07 21.54
CA ILE A 301 -15.45 1.41 21.08
C ILE A 301 -14.49 1.15 22.24
N ARG A 302 -14.25 2.14 23.09
CA ARG A 302 -13.41 2.00 24.29
C ARG A 302 -13.92 0.89 25.20
N GLN A 303 -15.23 0.84 25.45
CA GLN A 303 -15.83 -0.21 26.28
C GLN A 303 -15.73 -1.60 25.64
N GLU A 304 -15.89 -1.70 24.31
CA GLU A 304 -15.71 -2.96 23.57
C GLU A 304 -14.25 -3.44 23.62
N LEU A 305 -13.26 -2.54 23.54
CA LEU A 305 -11.85 -2.88 23.75
C LEU A 305 -11.56 -3.36 25.17
N VAL A 306 -12.09 -2.68 26.19
CA VAL A 306 -12.00 -3.14 27.59
C VAL A 306 -12.59 -4.55 27.73
N ASN A 307 -13.77 -4.79 27.14
CA ASN A 307 -14.41 -6.09 27.16
C ASN A 307 -13.55 -7.14 26.45
N HIS A 308 -12.95 -6.82 25.30
CA HIS A 308 -12.05 -7.71 24.57
C HIS A 308 -10.83 -8.10 25.41
N ILE A 309 -10.14 -7.12 26.02
CA ILE A 309 -8.98 -7.36 26.89
C ILE A 309 -9.36 -8.30 28.04
N ARG A 310 -10.50 -8.04 28.70
CA ARG A 310 -10.98 -8.85 29.83
C ARG A 310 -11.44 -10.25 29.42
N SER A 311 -12.19 -10.37 28.32
CA SER A 311 -12.73 -11.66 27.87
C SER A 311 -11.63 -12.61 27.40
N HIS A 312 -10.54 -12.08 26.85
CA HIS A 312 -9.38 -12.85 26.42
C HIS A 312 -8.29 -12.95 27.50
N ASN A 313 -8.55 -12.39 28.69
CA ASN A 313 -7.60 -12.36 29.81
C ASN A 313 -6.21 -11.86 29.38
N LEU A 314 -6.16 -10.79 28.57
CA LEU A 314 -4.89 -10.23 28.14
C LEU A 314 -4.17 -9.62 29.35
N GLN A 315 -2.91 -10.01 29.52
CA GLN A 315 -2.02 -9.48 30.54
C GLN A 315 -0.88 -8.74 29.84
N PRO A 316 -0.29 -7.72 30.49
CA PRO A 316 0.93 -7.11 29.99
C PRO A 316 2.01 -8.16 29.75
N LEU A 317 2.86 -7.94 28.75
CA LEU A 317 3.98 -8.82 28.48
C LEU A 317 4.86 -8.99 29.73
N ALA A 318 5.27 -10.22 30.01
CA ALA A 318 6.18 -10.53 31.11
C ALA A 318 7.53 -9.82 30.92
N ASP A 319 8.21 -9.54 32.02
CA ASP A 319 9.58 -9.01 31.98
C ASP A 319 10.54 -10.00 31.33
N ALA A 320 11.57 -9.47 30.65
CA ALA A 320 12.62 -10.28 30.06
C ALA A 320 13.39 -11.06 31.15
N PRO A 321 13.96 -12.25 30.83
CA PRO A 321 14.89 -12.95 31.71
C PRO A 321 16.05 -12.05 32.15
N LEU A 322 16.53 -12.26 33.39
CA LEU A 322 17.70 -11.53 33.90
C LEU A 322 18.97 -11.92 33.12
N VAL A 323 19.76 -10.90 32.77
CA VAL A 323 21.05 -11.05 32.07
C VAL A 323 22.11 -10.32 32.88
N THR A 324 23.16 -11.03 33.30
CA THR A 324 24.29 -10.43 34.02
C THR A 324 25.10 -9.51 33.10
N ASP A 325 25.84 -8.57 33.67
CA ASP A 325 26.66 -7.64 32.87
C ASP A 325 27.76 -8.40 32.09
N SER A 326 28.42 -9.39 32.72
CA SER A 326 29.46 -10.20 32.05
C SER A 326 28.92 -11.00 30.87
N MET A 327 27.72 -11.57 30.99
CA MET A 327 27.08 -12.30 29.89
C MET A 327 26.67 -11.35 28.77
N PHE A 328 26.12 -10.18 29.12
CA PHE A 328 25.77 -9.14 28.13
C PHE A 328 26.99 -8.64 27.37
N GLU A 329 28.09 -8.33 28.06
CA GLU A 329 29.33 -7.82 27.47
C GLU A 329 29.98 -8.84 26.52
N LEU A 330 30.03 -10.13 26.93
CA LEU A 330 30.48 -11.20 26.06
C LEU A 330 29.59 -11.36 24.82
N GLY A 331 28.27 -11.36 25.02
CA GLY A 331 27.30 -11.44 23.95
C GLY A 331 27.40 -10.30 22.94
N GLN A 332 27.50 -9.07 23.44
CA GLN A 332 27.68 -7.86 22.62
C GLN A 332 28.98 -7.95 21.83
N ALA A 333 30.09 -8.29 22.49
CA ALA A 333 31.36 -8.45 21.80
C ALA A 333 31.28 -9.49 20.68
N LEU A 334 30.68 -10.65 20.92
CA LEU A 334 30.53 -11.70 19.90
C LEU A 334 29.59 -11.28 18.74
N ALA A 335 28.47 -10.62 19.05
CA ALA A 335 27.47 -10.24 18.04
C ALA A 335 28.00 -9.20 17.03
N PHE A 336 28.89 -8.31 17.47
CA PHE A 336 29.53 -7.30 16.62
C PHE A 336 30.86 -7.78 15.99
N ASP A 337 31.46 -8.85 16.50
CA ASP A 337 32.78 -9.27 16.04
C ASP A 337 32.69 -10.16 14.80
N LYS A 338 33.23 -9.67 13.69
CA LYS A 338 33.34 -10.41 12.42
C LYS A 338 34.22 -11.64 12.54
N ILE A 339 34.92 -11.85 13.64
CA ILE A 339 35.69 -13.06 13.92
C ILE A 339 34.86 -14.35 13.83
N LEU A 340 33.52 -14.25 13.92
CA LEU A 340 32.61 -15.39 13.76
C LEU A 340 32.26 -15.75 12.32
N SER A 341 32.57 -14.91 11.32
CA SER A 341 32.42 -15.28 9.91
C SER A 341 33.70 -15.90 9.36
N GLY A 342 33.58 -16.81 8.40
CA GLY A 342 34.73 -17.46 7.78
C GLY A 342 35.68 -16.43 7.18
N ASN A 343 35.14 -15.51 6.38
CA ASN A 343 35.89 -14.44 5.68
C ASN A 343 36.28 -13.26 6.59
N LYS A 344 35.78 -13.22 7.83
CA LYS A 344 35.99 -12.12 8.79
C LYS A 344 35.52 -10.75 8.29
N ASP A 345 34.44 -10.76 7.50
CA ASP A 345 33.83 -9.58 6.87
C ASP A 345 32.42 -9.28 7.39
N THR A 346 31.76 -10.27 8.00
CA THR A 346 30.35 -10.23 8.39
C THR A 346 30.20 -10.62 9.86
N SER A 347 29.37 -9.88 10.60
CA SER A 347 28.97 -10.18 11.99
C SER A 347 27.44 -10.34 12.05
N CYS A 348 26.89 -10.76 13.19
CA CYS A 348 25.44 -10.78 13.39
C CYS A 348 24.85 -9.36 13.18
N MET A 349 25.55 -8.34 13.70
CA MET A 349 25.13 -6.94 13.59
C MET A 349 25.32 -6.34 12.19
N SER A 350 25.95 -7.04 11.24
CA SER A 350 26.01 -6.58 9.85
C SER A 350 24.64 -6.59 9.17
N CYS A 351 23.77 -7.55 9.52
CA CYS A 351 22.39 -7.67 9.00
C CYS A 351 21.32 -7.26 10.03
N HIS A 352 21.68 -7.19 11.31
CA HIS A 352 20.77 -6.84 12.41
C HIS A 352 21.21 -5.57 13.15
N HIS A 353 21.64 -4.56 12.41
CA HIS A 353 22.36 -3.43 12.98
C HIS A 353 21.44 -2.53 13.84
N PRO A 354 21.89 -2.05 15.02
CA PRO A 354 21.06 -1.17 15.86
C PRO A 354 20.60 0.12 15.17
N LEU A 355 21.44 0.71 14.30
CA LEU A 355 21.08 1.92 13.53
C LEU A 355 19.94 1.70 12.52
N LEU A 356 19.58 0.44 12.26
CA LEU A 356 18.54 0.02 11.32
C LEU A 356 17.42 -0.73 12.07
N ALA A 357 17.20 -0.37 13.34
CA ALA A 357 16.20 -0.98 14.21
C ALA A 357 16.34 -2.51 14.31
N SER A 358 17.59 -3.01 14.36
CA SER A 358 17.96 -4.43 14.38
C SER A 358 17.57 -5.25 13.13
N GLY A 359 17.17 -4.58 12.06
CA GLY A 359 17.03 -5.15 10.72
C GLY A 359 18.15 -4.67 9.79
N ASP A 360 17.94 -4.91 8.48
CA ASP A 360 18.91 -4.56 7.44
C ASP A 360 18.44 -3.35 6.60
N ALA A 361 17.18 -2.90 6.72
CA ALA A 361 16.60 -1.88 5.82
C ALA A 361 16.78 -2.18 4.30
N ARG A 362 17.04 -3.45 3.97
CA ARG A 362 17.09 -4.04 2.63
C ARG A 362 15.99 -5.07 2.51
N ALA A 363 15.54 -5.33 1.29
CA ALA A 363 14.60 -6.43 1.03
C ALA A 363 15.24 -7.78 1.38
N LEU A 364 16.44 -8.02 0.84
CA LEU A 364 17.25 -9.21 1.06
C LEU A 364 18.65 -8.81 1.52
N SER A 365 19.15 -9.54 2.50
CA SER A 365 20.44 -9.28 3.11
C SER A 365 21.60 -9.79 2.29
N LEU A 366 22.77 -9.19 2.50
CA LEU A 366 24.03 -9.58 1.88
C LEU A 366 24.96 -10.14 2.95
N GLY A 367 25.25 -11.44 2.90
CA GLY A 367 26.07 -12.08 3.91
C GLY A 367 27.55 -12.09 3.54
N ALA A 368 28.16 -13.28 3.53
CA ALA A 368 29.59 -13.47 3.35
C ALA A 368 30.11 -12.78 2.08
N GLY A 369 31.22 -12.04 2.21
CA GLY A 369 31.79 -11.20 1.14
C GLY A 369 31.25 -9.76 1.08
N GLY A 370 30.23 -9.42 1.87
CA GLY A 370 29.60 -8.09 1.88
C GLY A 370 30.33 -7.06 2.74
N GLN A 371 30.25 -5.79 2.37
CA GLN A 371 30.85 -4.66 3.07
C GLN A 371 29.88 -3.49 3.22
N GLY A 372 29.92 -2.80 4.37
CA GLY A 372 28.97 -1.73 4.70
C GLY A 372 27.72 -2.23 5.42
N LEU A 373 26.76 -1.33 5.62
CA LEU A 373 25.50 -1.58 6.33
C LEU A 373 24.29 -1.17 5.50
N GLY A 374 23.20 -1.91 5.68
CA GLY A 374 21.90 -1.62 5.09
C GLY A 374 21.93 -1.31 3.60
N GLN A 375 21.30 -0.22 3.18
CA GLN A 375 21.25 0.16 1.77
C GLN A 375 22.65 0.40 1.16
N ASN A 376 23.62 0.86 1.98
CA ASN A 376 25.00 1.06 1.55
C ASN A 376 25.85 -0.22 1.58
N ARG A 377 25.29 -1.35 2.04
CA ARG A 377 25.99 -2.64 2.01
C ARG A 377 26.06 -3.15 0.57
N THR A 378 27.26 -3.49 0.12
CA THR A 378 27.52 -3.94 -1.25
C THR A 378 28.38 -5.22 -1.27
N GLY A 379 28.23 -6.00 -2.35
CA GLY A 379 28.93 -7.27 -2.50
C GLY A 379 28.39 -8.37 -1.58
N GLY A 380 29.03 -9.54 -1.63
CA GLY A 380 28.63 -10.70 -0.84
C GLY A 380 27.48 -11.51 -1.44
N GLU A 381 27.14 -12.59 -0.75
CA GLU A 381 26.10 -13.54 -1.16
C GLU A 381 24.70 -13.08 -0.72
N VAL A 382 23.71 -13.23 -1.59
CA VAL A 382 22.32 -12.83 -1.31
C VAL A 382 21.64 -13.87 -0.43
N ILE A 383 21.04 -13.43 0.68
CA ILE A 383 20.27 -14.26 1.58
C ILE A 383 18.80 -14.25 1.12
N ALA A 384 18.23 -15.43 0.85
CA ALA A 384 16.92 -15.62 0.23
C ALA A 384 15.69 -15.14 1.06
N ARG A 385 15.90 -14.57 2.25
CA ARG A 385 14.83 -14.04 3.10
C ARG A 385 15.26 -12.74 3.77
N HIS A 386 14.28 -11.89 4.06
CA HIS A 386 14.46 -10.67 4.83
C HIS A 386 14.94 -10.97 6.25
N ALA A 387 15.94 -10.22 6.72
CA ALA A 387 16.43 -10.27 8.09
C ALA A 387 15.35 -9.81 9.07
N GLN A 388 15.04 -10.63 10.08
CA GLN A 388 14.04 -10.30 11.08
C GLN A 388 14.65 -9.42 12.18
N PRO A 389 13.94 -8.39 12.68
CA PRO A 389 14.43 -7.61 13.81
C PRO A 389 14.56 -8.47 15.08
N LEU A 390 15.47 -8.10 15.97
CA LEU A 390 15.83 -8.85 17.18
C LEU A 390 15.01 -8.43 18.42
N PHE A 391 13.92 -7.70 18.24
CA PHE A 391 13.10 -7.23 19.36
C PHE A 391 12.41 -8.37 20.09
N ASN A 392 12.62 -8.43 21.42
CA ASN A 392 11.84 -9.25 22.35
C ASN A 392 11.83 -10.76 22.01
N LEU A 393 12.97 -11.29 21.58
CA LEU A 393 13.10 -12.69 21.16
C LEU A 393 12.79 -13.72 22.27
N ASP A 394 12.88 -13.33 23.54
CA ASP A 394 12.49 -14.17 24.68
C ASP A 394 11.01 -14.59 24.66
N LEU A 395 10.17 -13.86 23.92
CA LEU A 395 8.75 -14.18 23.75
C LEU A 395 8.49 -15.22 22.65
N PHE A 396 9.48 -15.54 21.82
CA PHE A 396 9.32 -16.39 20.65
C PHE A 396 9.32 -17.87 21.04
N LYS A 397 8.47 -18.65 20.36
CA LYS A 397 8.42 -20.12 20.52
C LYS A 397 9.18 -20.87 19.44
N ASN A 398 9.33 -20.23 18.29
CA ASN A 398 10.00 -20.74 17.11
C ASN A 398 10.73 -19.59 16.41
N MET A 399 11.95 -19.87 15.96
CA MET A 399 12.87 -18.90 15.37
C MET A 399 12.91 -19.08 13.85
N PHE A 400 13.34 -18.02 13.15
CA PHE A 400 13.31 -17.89 11.70
C PHE A 400 11.89 -17.87 11.10
N TRP A 401 11.80 -17.56 9.80
CA TRP A 401 10.54 -17.52 9.06
C TRP A 401 9.87 -18.89 8.91
N ASP A 402 10.64 -19.97 8.82
CA ASP A 402 10.15 -21.35 8.64
C ASP A 402 10.12 -22.17 9.92
N GLY A 403 10.54 -21.59 11.06
CA GLY A 403 10.52 -22.29 12.35
C GLY A 403 11.53 -23.42 12.45
N ARG A 404 12.64 -23.36 11.69
CA ARG A 404 13.66 -24.42 11.67
C ARG A 404 14.34 -24.64 13.03
N VAL A 405 14.25 -23.68 13.95
CA VAL A 405 14.66 -23.82 15.34
C VAL A 405 13.44 -23.58 16.21
N GLN A 406 12.98 -24.61 16.93
CA GLN A 406 11.73 -24.55 17.68
C GLN A 406 11.66 -25.61 18.78
N MET A 407 10.80 -25.38 19.77
CA MET A 407 10.38 -26.44 20.69
C MET A 407 9.20 -27.20 20.12
N ASP A 408 9.20 -28.53 20.21
CA ASP A 408 8.03 -29.35 19.93
C ASP A 408 7.06 -29.42 21.14
N ASP A 409 5.90 -30.06 20.94
CA ASP A 409 4.87 -30.22 21.99
C ASP A 409 5.35 -31.04 23.21
N GLN A 410 6.50 -31.70 23.11
CA GLN A 410 7.12 -32.50 24.17
C GLN A 410 8.25 -31.74 24.88
N ASN A 411 8.42 -30.44 24.59
CA ASN A 411 9.53 -29.60 25.03
C ASN A 411 10.89 -30.16 24.60
N LYS A 412 10.98 -30.76 23.42
CA LYS A 412 12.24 -31.11 22.79
C LYS A 412 12.61 -30.03 21.77
N LEU A 413 13.87 -29.61 21.79
CA LEU A 413 14.41 -28.72 20.77
C LEU A 413 14.52 -29.46 19.43
N SER A 414 14.08 -28.82 18.35
CA SER A 414 14.31 -29.26 16.99
C SER A 414 15.07 -28.22 16.19
N THR A 415 16.10 -28.67 15.47
CA THR A 415 17.05 -27.82 14.75
C THR A 415 17.53 -28.45 13.43
N PRO A 416 18.17 -27.68 12.53
CA PRO A 416 18.84 -28.26 11.36
C PRO A 416 19.92 -29.31 11.69
N ALA A 417 20.56 -29.23 12.85
CA ALA A 417 21.59 -30.18 13.29
C ALA A 417 21.01 -31.52 13.77
N ASP A 418 19.68 -31.68 13.86
CA ASP A 418 19.05 -32.93 14.27
C ASP A 418 19.31 -34.06 13.25
N ALA A 419 19.43 -33.70 11.95
CA ALA A 419 19.67 -34.65 10.88
C ALA A 419 21.06 -35.31 10.95
N THR A 420 22.04 -34.57 11.46
CA THR A 420 23.44 -35.02 11.59
C THR A 420 23.76 -35.49 13.01
N GLY A 421 23.00 -35.02 14.01
CA GLY A 421 23.25 -35.30 15.43
C GLY A 421 24.39 -34.47 16.01
N ASP A 422 24.77 -33.37 15.35
CA ASP A 422 25.90 -32.52 15.75
C ASP A 422 25.61 -31.66 16.99
N LEU A 423 24.34 -31.31 17.22
CA LEU A 423 23.93 -30.62 18.44
C LEU A 423 23.85 -31.65 19.58
N THR A 424 24.88 -31.69 20.42
CA THR A 424 24.97 -32.68 21.50
C THR A 424 24.05 -32.33 22.69
N PRO A 425 23.68 -33.32 23.53
CA PRO A 425 22.91 -33.06 24.74
C PRO A 425 23.60 -32.07 25.69
N GLU A 426 24.93 -32.06 25.75
CA GLU A 426 25.71 -31.11 26.55
C GLU A 426 25.60 -29.68 26.01
N MET A 427 25.54 -29.51 24.68
CA MET A 427 25.26 -28.21 24.07
C MET A 427 23.84 -27.74 24.36
N GLU A 428 22.85 -28.63 24.22
CA GLU A 428 21.45 -28.32 24.53
C GLU A 428 21.27 -27.92 26.00
N ALA A 429 21.99 -28.57 26.93
CA ALA A 429 21.97 -28.23 28.35
C ALA A 429 22.40 -26.78 28.63
N VAL A 430 23.29 -26.19 27.82
CA VAL A 430 23.69 -24.78 27.95
C VAL A 430 22.52 -23.85 27.66
N PHE A 431 21.71 -24.17 26.63
CA PHE A 431 20.58 -23.34 26.24
C PHE A 431 19.48 -23.31 27.29
N PHE A 432 19.33 -24.36 28.09
CA PHE A 432 18.28 -24.48 29.10
C PHE A 432 18.84 -24.48 30.54
N ALA A 433 20.08 -24.04 30.72
CA ALA A 433 20.74 -23.96 32.01
C ALA A 433 19.95 -23.09 33.01
N ASN A 434 19.94 -23.51 34.26
CA ASN A 434 19.32 -22.82 35.37
C ASN A 434 20.38 -22.03 36.16
N GLN A 435 20.17 -20.73 36.30
CA GLN A 435 21.10 -19.85 37.03
C GLN A 435 21.45 -20.35 38.45
N ALA A 436 20.52 -21.02 39.15
CA ALA A 436 20.73 -21.51 40.51
C ALA A 436 21.53 -22.83 40.58
N GLU A 437 21.51 -23.64 39.52
CA GLU A 437 22.15 -24.96 39.50
C GLU A 437 23.51 -24.89 38.79
N GLU A 438 23.56 -24.27 37.60
CA GLU A 438 24.77 -24.16 36.78
C GLU A 438 25.57 -22.88 37.02
N GLY A 439 25.01 -21.88 37.72
CA GLY A 439 25.66 -20.59 37.97
C GLY A 439 25.57 -19.59 36.80
N PHE A 440 24.88 -19.96 35.72
CA PHE A 440 24.52 -19.10 34.59
C PHE A 440 23.13 -19.48 34.03
N GLN A 441 22.51 -18.54 33.32
CA GLN A 441 21.18 -18.71 32.73
C GLN A 441 21.29 -19.13 31.26
N GLY A 442 20.51 -20.13 30.87
CA GLY A 442 20.26 -20.48 29.48
C GLY A 442 19.11 -19.67 28.86
N TYR A 443 19.22 -19.33 27.57
CA TYR A 443 18.25 -18.49 26.84
C TYR A 443 17.43 -19.23 25.76
N GLY A 444 17.34 -20.56 25.88
CA GLY A 444 16.44 -21.44 25.13
C GLY A 444 16.62 -21.38 23.62
N VAL A 445 15.51 -21.26 22.89
CA VAL A 445 15.51 -21.19 21.41
C VAL A 445 16.25 -19.96 20.87
N VAL A 446 16.39 -18.89 21.66
CA VAL A 446 17.19 -17.71 21.31
C VAL A 446 18.69 -18.04 21.32
N ALA A 447 19.15 -18.88 22.24
CA ALA A 447 20.53 -19.39 22.20
C ALA A 447 20.72 -20.36 21.02
N ALA A 448 19.77 -21.26 20.80
CA ALA A 448 19.88 -22.26 19.73
C ALA A 448 19.95 -21.62 18.34
N GLN A 449 19.20 -20.55 18.05
CA GLN A 449 19.18 -19.94 16.71
C GLN A 449 20.55 -19.37 16.29
N ALA A 450 21.31 -18.81 17.24
CA ALA A 450 22.60 -18.18 16.99
C ALA A 450 23.70 -19.18 16.55
N MET A 451 23.43 -20.49 16.67
CA MET A 451 24.31 -21.56 16.20
C MET A 451 24.41 -21.65 14.67
N PHE A 452 23.38 -21.20 13.93
CA PHE A 452 23.21 -21.56 12.52
C PHE A 452 23.72 -20.54 11.50
N PRO A 453 23.56 -19.21 11.68
CA PRO A 453 24.09 -18.21 10.74
C PRO A 453 25.60 -18.35 10.47
N VAL A 454 26.37 -18.69 11.51
CA VAL A 454 27.83 -18.90 11.42
C VAL A 454 28.25 -20.10 10.56
N ALA A 455 27.34 -21.04 10.32
CA ALA A 455 27.56 -22.24 9.52
C ALA A 455 26.98 -22.12 8.09
N ASP A 456 26.06 -21.19 7.84
CA ASP A 456 25.47 -20.99 6.52
C ASP A 456 26.46 -20.31 5.56
N THR A 457 26.58 -20.85 4.34
CA THR A 457 27.53 -20.35 3.33
C THR A 457 27.21 -18.96 2.83
N HIS A 458 25.93 -18.61 2.72
CA HIS A 458 25.49 -17.32 2.23
C HIS A 458 25.52 -16.28 3.35
N GLU A 459 25.27 -16.68 4.60
CA GLU A 459 25.22 -15.76 5.74
C GLU A 459 26.61 -15.36 6.25
N MET A 460 27.36 -16.27 6.89
CA MET A 460 28.63 -15.90 7.55
C MET A 460 29.79 -16.84 7.25
N ARG A 461 29.56 -18.11 6.88
CA ARG A 461 30.66 -19.07 6.69
C ARG A 461 31.49 -18.76 5.44
N GLY A 462 30.85 -18.30 4.37
CA GLY A 462 31.45 -18.19 3.05
C GLY A 462 31.58 -19.52 2.34
N GLU A 463 32.02 -19.45 1.09
CA GLU A 463 32.15 -20.57 0.16
C GLU A 463 33.60 -21.03 0.02
N ALA A 464 33.84 -22.25 -0.45
CA ALA A 464 35.20 -22.79 -0.60
C ALA A 464 36.11 -21.92 -1.50
N LYS A 465 35.51 -21.16 -2.43
CA LYS A 465 36.18 -20.20 -3.31
C LYS A 465 36.83 -19.03 -2.54
N ASP A 466 36.36 -18.74 -1.34
CA ASP A 466 36.81 -17.61 -0.53
C ASP A 466 38.12 -17.92 0.23
N GLY A 467 38.50 -19.20 0.31
CA GLY A 467 39.78 -19.64 0.86
C GLY A 467 39.91 -19.49 2.38
N ASN A 468 38.78 -19.41 3.10
CA ASN A 468 38.76 -19.43 4.56
C ASN A 468 38.73 -20.87 5.12
N GLU A 469 39.13 -21.04 6.39
CA GLU A 469 39.27 -22.37 6.98
C GLU A 469 37.94 -23.08 7.26
N LEU A 470 36.87 -22.33 7.52
CA LEU A 470 35.55 -22.88 7.84
C LEU A 470 34.83 -23.39 6.59
N ALA A 471 35.06 -22.73 5.45
CA ALA A 471 34.55 -23.15 4.15
C ALA A 471 35.23 -24.43 3.60
N GLY A 472 36.25 -24.95 4.29
CA GLY A 472 36.85 -26.24 4.00
C GLY A 472 36.02 -27.45 4.47
N PHE A 473 35.04 -27.23 5.35
CA PHE A 473 34.15 -28.26 5.88
C PHE A 473 32.85 -28.38 5.07
N ASP A 474 32.19 -29.54 5.13
CA ASP A 474 30.85 -29.71 4.54
C ASP A 474 29.86 -28.73 5.19
N ALA A 475 28.86 -28.25 4.44
CA ALA A 475 27.82 -27.35 4.96
C ALA A 475 26.99 -27.98 6.08
N GLU A 476 26.88 -29.30 6.09
CA GLU A 476 26.14 -30.05 7.11
C GLU A 476 27.04 -30.51 8.27
N ASP A 477 28.37 -30.29 8.22
CA ASP A 477 29.29 -30.63 9.31
C ASP A 477 29.37 -29.50 10.34
N PHE A 478 28.30 -29.35 11.12
CA PHE A 478 28.20 -28.29 12.12
C PHE A 478 29.27 -28.44 13.21
N THR A 479 29.63 -29.67 13.56
CA THR A 479 30.61 -29.98 14.61
C THR A 479 31.97 -29.34 14.30
N GLU A 480 32.53 -29.59 13.12
CA GLU A 480 33.85 -29.07 12.75
C GLU A 480 33.84 -27.53 12.61
N ILE A 481 32.75 -26.96 12.09
CA ILE A 481 32.59 -25.50 11.95
C ILE A 481 32.61 -24.83 13.34
N TRP A 482 31.78 -25.32 14.27
CA TRP A 482 31.67 -24.77 15.62
C TRP A 482 32.96 -24.95 16.43
N GLN A 483 33.65 -26.09 16.28
CA GLN A 483 34.96 -26.30 16.90
C GLN A 483 36.04 -25.38 16.32
N GLY A 484 36.02 -25.15 15.01
CA GLY A 484 36.90 -24.20 14.34
C GLY A 484 36.72 -22.78 14.90
N LEU A 485 35.47 -22.35 15.10
CA LEU A 485 35.15 -21.07 15.71
C LEU A 485 35.63 -20.97 17.17
N MET A 486 35.39 -22.00 17.99
CA MET A 486 35.88 -21.99 19.38
C MET A 486 37.42 -21.98 19.46
N THR A 487 38.10 -22.69 18.56
CA THR A 487 39.56 -22.63 18.43
C THR A 487 40.02 -21.21 18.10
N ARG A 488 39.33 -20.53 17.19
CA ARG A 488 39.62 -19.15 16.80
C ARG A 488 39.44 -18.18 17.98
N LEU A 489 38.34 -18.30 18.72
CA LEU A 489 38.07 -17.50 19.93
C LEU A 489 39.11 -17.76 21.03
N GLY A 490 39.52 -19.01 21.22
CA GLY A 490 40.54 -19.40 22.21
C GLY A 490 41.94 -18.84 21.94
N ASN A 491 42.21 -18.40 20.71
CA ASN A 491 43.46 -17.72 20.36
C ASN A 491 43.47 -16.22 20.74
N ILE A 492 42.36 -15.67 21.24
CA ILE A 492 42.23 -14.30 21.68
C ILE A 492 42.11 -14.30 23.22
N PRO A 493 43.17 -13.96 23.97
CA PRO A 493 43.18 -14.06 25.43
C PRO A 493 42.05 -13.30 26.12
N GLN A 494 41.64 -12.15 25.56
CA GLN A 494 40.53 -11.37 26.06
C GLN A 494 39.20 -12.14 25.99
N TYR A 495 38.94 -12.89 24.91
CA TYR A 495 37.73 -13.71 24.84
C TYR A 495 37.74 -14.80 25.90
N VAL A 496 38.87 -15.50 26.09
CA VAL A 496 39.00 -16.53 27.15
C VAL A 496 38.62 -15.97 28.52
N GLU A 497 39.12 -14.78 28.87
CA GLU A 497 38.76 -14.10 30.13
C GLU A 497 37.27 -13.74 30.20
N MET A 498 36.71 -13.20 29.12
CA MET A 498 35.28 -12.84 29.06
C MET A 498 34.38 -14.08 29.20
N PHE A 499 34.72 -15.20 28.54
CA PHE A 499 34.01 -16.47 28.65
C PHE A 499 34.04 -17.02 30.08
N GLU A 500 35.21 -17.14 30.69
CA GLU A 500 35.35 -17.68 32.06
C GLU A 500 34.69 -16.76 33.11
N THR A 501 34.57 -15.47 32.82
CA THR A 501 33.83 -14.50 33.66
C THR A 501 32.32 -14.62 33.48
N ALA A 502 31.83 -14.87 32.26
CA ALA A 502 30.42 -15.04 31.95
C ALA A 502 29.86 -16.40 32.38
N TYR A 503 30.71 -17.43 32.45
CA TYR A 503 30.36 -18.81 32.84
C TYR A 503 31.18 -19.26 34.07
N PRO A 504 30.83 -18.79 35.29
CA PRO A 504 31.59 -19.10 36.48
C PRO A 504 31.71 -20.61 36.73
N GLY A 505 32.94 -21.10 36.87
CA GLY A 505 33.19 -22.51 37.18
C GLY A 505 33.32 -23.43 35.97
N VAL A 506 33.26 -22.89 34.75
CA VAL A 506 33.55 -23.61 33.50
C VAL A 506 34.83 -23.03 32.91
N GLU A 507 35.85 -23.86 32.67
CA GLU A 507 37.09 -23.43 32.00
C GLU A 507 36.84 -23.31 30.49
N PHE A 508 37.45 -22.36 29.78
CA PHE A 508 37.18 -22.12 28.36
C PHE A 508 37.36 -23.36 27.47
N LYS A 509 38.37 -24.19 27.76
CA LYS A 509 38.65 -25.44 27.02
C LYS A 509 37.53 -26.48 27.11
N ASP A 510 36.65 -26.38 28.10
CA ASP A 510 35.51 -27.28 28.31
C ASP A 510 34.21 -26.66 27.73
N MET A 511 34.29 -25.44 27.20
CA MET A 511 33.18 -24.77 26.53
C MET A 511 33.09 -25.15 25.06
N THR A 512 31.86 -25.09 24.55
CA THR A 512 31.51 -25.31 23.15
C THR A 512 30.92 -24.04 22.55
N PHE A 513 30.65 -24.06 21.24
CA PHE A 513 30.00 -22.91 20.58
C PHE A 513 28.59 -22.63 21.15
N ALA A 514 27.95 -23.59 21.83
CA ALA A 514 26.71 -23.35 22.56
C ALA A 514 26.85 -22.27 23.64
N HIS A 515 28.03 -22.14 24.27
CA HIS A 515 28.31 -21.07 25.23
C HIS A 515 28.47 -19.71 24.53
N ALA A 516 29.05 -19.68 23.33
CA ALA A 516 29.11 -18.46 22.53
C ALA A 516 27.71 -18.03 22.09
N ALA A 517 26.91 -18.97 21.58
CA ALA A 517 25.54 -18.73 21.14
C ALA A 517 24.62 -18.29 22.29
N ASN A 518 24.75 -18.89 23.48
CA ASN A 518 24.01 -18.48 24.67
C ASN A 518 24.41 -17.06 25.14
N ALA A 519 25.67 -16.67 25.02
CA ALA A 519 26.08 -15.30 25.32
C ALA A 519 25.50 -14.30 24.30
N ILE A 520 25.54 -14.62 23.00
CA ILE A 520 24.91 -13.80 21.94
C ILE A 520 23.42 -13.60 22.26
N ALA A 521 22.69 -14.67 22.59
CA ALA A 521 21.28 -14.59 22.97
C ALA A 521 21.03 -13.70 24.20
N ALA A 522 21.95 -13.68 25.16
CA ALA A 522 21.84 -12.79 26.32
C ALA A 522 21.89 -11.31 25.91
N PHE A 523 22.78 -10.96 24.97
CA PHE A 523 22.81 -9.63 24.36
C PHE A 523 21.54 -9.35 23.56
N GLU A 524 21.05 -10.30 22.77
CA GLU A 524 19.81 -10.15 22.01
C GLU A 524 18.62 -9.85 22.94
N ILE A 525 18.49 -10.60 24.04
CA ILE A 525 17.39 -10.46 25.00
C ILE A 525 17.45 -9.12 25.73
N ARG A 526 18.58 -8.77 26.33
CA ARG A 526 18.68 -7.54 27.14
C ARG A 526 18.83 -6.29 26.28
N GLY A 527 19.55 -6.39 25.16
CA GLY A 527 19.84 -5.27 24.26
C GLY A 527 18.60 -4.82 23.48
N PHE A 528 17.72 -5.75 23.12
CA PHE A 528 16.53 -5.47 22.32
C PHE A 528 15.21 -5.67 23.10
N ASP A 529 15.24 -5.44 24.42
CA ASP A 529 14.04 -5.46 25.27
C ASP A 529 13.18 -4.19 25.14
N PHE A 530 12.34 -4.16 24.09
CA PHE A 530 11.50 -3.02 23.74
C PHE A 530 10.00 -3.38 23.69
N ARG A 531 9.47 -3.87 24.83
CA ARG A 531 8.06 -4.27 25.00
C ARG A 531 7.14 -3.20 25.61
N ARG A 532 7.62 -2.00 25.93
CA ARG A 532 6.83 -0.97 26.64
C ARG A 532 6.20 0.01 25.65
N ASN A 533 5.24 -0.48 24.86
CA ASN A 533 4.53 0.30 23.86
C ASN A 533 3.16 0.84 24.37
N PRO A 534 2.54 1.81 23.67
CA PRO A 534 1.23 2.35 24.05
C PRO A 534 0.13 1.29 24.21
N TRP A 535 0.09 0.26 23.36
CA TRP A 535 -0.91 -0.80 23.48
C TRP A 535 -0.73 -1.66 24.75
N GLN A 536 0.51 -1.98 25.14
CA GLN A 536 0.79 -2.65 26.42
C GLN A 536 0.38 -1.79 27.61
N ALA A 537 0.49 -0.47 27.51
CA ALA A 537 0.02 0.44 28.54
C ALA A 537 -1.52 0.44 28.68
N VAL A 538 -2.26 0.24 27.58
CA VAL A 538 -3.72 0.03 27.59
C VAL A 538 -4.08 -1.31 28.23
N ILE A 539 -3.38 -2.41 27.85
CA ILE A 539 -3.59 -3.72 28.49
C ILE A 539 -3.35 -3.64 29.99
N ALA A 540 -2.25 -3.01 30.42
CA ALA A 540 -1.92 -2.84 31.83
C ALA A 540 -3.00 -2.07 32.60
N ASP A 541 -3.48 -0.95 32.05
CA ASP A 541 -4.52 -0.14 32.69
C ASP A 541 -5.80 -0.95 32.93
N VAL A 542 -6.23 -1.71 31.93
CA VAL A 542 -7.43 -2.55 32.02
C VAL A 542 -7.20 -3.79 32.91
N ALA A 543 -6.02 -4.39 32.89
CA ALA A 543 -5.68 -5.53 33.74
C ALA A 543 -5.65 -5.13 35.23
N ASP A 544 -5.11 -3.96 35.55
CA ASP A 544 -4.99 -3.46 36.92
C ASP A 544 -6.32 -2.95 37.47
N ASN A 545 -7.13 -2.26 36.65
CA ASN A 545 -8.30 -1.53 37.11
C ASN A 545 -9.64 -2.14 36.68
N GLY A 546 -9.65 -3.05 35.71
CA GLY A 546 -10.86 -3.59 35.09
C GLY A 546 -11.57 -2.64 34.13
N GLU A 547 -11.02 -1.44 33.91
CA GLU A 547 -11.51 -0.38 33.03
C GLU A 547 -10.34 0.42 32.42
N LEU A 548 -10.59 1.15 31.34
CA LEU A 548 -9.60 2.06 30.74
C LEU A 548 -9.66 3.42 31.44
N ASN A 549 -8.89 3.59 32.51
CA ASN A 549 -8.90 4.80 33.32
C ASN A 549 -8.30 6.02 32.61
N ASN A 550 -7.36 5.80 31.69
CA ASN A 550 -6.79 6.86 30.89
C ASN A 550 -7.14 6.67 29.40
N PRO A 551 -8.29 7.20 28.94
CA PRO A 551 -8.74 7.06 27.56
C PRO A 551 -7.87 7.80 26.54
N ASP A 552 -6.98 8.69 27.00
CA ASP A 552 -6.03 9.43 26.16
C ASP A 552 -4.72 8.65 25.91
N ARG A 553 -4.61 7.40 26.39
CA ARG A 553 -3.48 6.52 26.07
C ARG A 553 -3.35 6.23 24.59
N LEU A 554 -4.48 6.21 23.88
CA LEU A 554 -4.57 6.15 22.43
C LEU A 554 -5.48 7.30 22.00
N ASP A 555 -5.10 8.03 20.94
CA ASP A 555 -6.03 8.98 20.31
C ASP A 555 -7.21 8.26 19.65
N GLU A 556 -8.17 9.03 19.14
CA GLU A 556 -9.39 8.48 18.57
C GLU A 556 -9.10 7.54 17.38
N ASP A 557 -8.27 7.95 16.44
CA ASP A 557 -7.93 7.15 15.25
C ASP A 557 -7.22 5.85 15.62
N THR A 558 -6.27 5.91 16.57
CA THR A 558 -5.56 4.74 17.08
C THR A 558 -6.49 3.81 17.84
N THR A 559 -7.46 4.36 18.61
CA THR A 559 -8.47 3.59 19.32
C THR A 559 -9.42 2.88 18.35
N ARG A 560 -9.87 3.59 17.30
CA ARG A 560 -10.69 3.02 16.22
C ARG A 560 -9.91 1.95 15.46
N GLY A 561 -8.61 2.17 15.23
CA GLY A 561 -7.69 1.21 14.63
C GLY A 561 -7.53 -0.08 15.43
N ALA A 562 -7.39 0.04 16.75
CA ALA A 562 -7.33 -1.12 17.65
C ALA A 562 -8.63 -1.93 17.57
N HIS A 563 -9.78 -1.27 17.62
CA HIS A 563 -11.06 -1.93 17.52
C HIS A 563 -11.27 -2.56 16.14
N PHE A 564 -10.90 -1.86 15.07
CA PHE A 564 -10.90 -2.39 13.71
C PHE A 564 -10.06 -3.66 13.63
N PHE A 565 -8.86 -3.67 14.19
CA PHE A 565 -7.97 -4.84 14.19
C PHE A 565 -8.59 -6.09 14.84
N PHE A 566 -9.34 -5.92 15.94
CA PHE A 566 -9.99 -7.04 16.64
C PHE A 566 -11.38 -7.40 16.08
N GLU A 567 -12.05 -6.45 15.44
CA GLU A 567 -13.29 -6.68 14.69
C GLU A 567 -13.00 -7.43 13.38
N THR A 568 -11.82 -7.19 12.81
CA THR A 568 -11.36 -7.78 11.54
C THR A 568 -10.55 -9.05 11.75
N GLY A 569 -10.29 -9.78 10.67
CA GLY A 569 -9.61 -11.09 10.71
C GLY A 569 -8.15 -11.06 11.21
N CYS A 570 -7.55 -9.89 11.44
CA CYS A 570 -6.13 -9.77 11.85
C CYS A 570 -5.83 -10.54 13.14
N VAL A 571 -6.75 -10.48 14.11
CA VAL A 571 -6.63 -11.17 15.41
C VAL A 571 -6.66 -12.71 15.29
N ASN A 572 -6.98 -13.30 14.14
CA ASN A 572 -6.94 -14.76 14.01
C ASN A 572 -5.52 -15.31 14.14
N CYS A 573 -4.54 -14.59 13.57
CA CYS A 573 -3.12 -14.92 13.63
C CYS A 573 -2.37 -14.01 14.61
N HIS A 574 -2.63 -12.69 14.56
CA HIS A 574 -2.00 -11.72 15.45
C HIS A 574 -2.77 -11.57 16.76
N LYS A 575 -2.82 -12.65 17.56
CA LYS A 575 -3.59 -12.72 18.81
C LYS A 575 -2.78 -12.50 20.07
N GLY A 576 -3.49 -12.21 21.15
CA GLY A 576 -2.94 -12.06 22.50
C GLY A 576 -2.16 -10.76 22.70
N ALA A 577 -1.54 -10.61 23.87
CA ALA A 577 -0.70 -9.45 24.17
C ALA A 577 0.58 -9.40 23.31
N VAL A 578 1.01 -10.55 22.79
CA VAL A 578 2.17 -10.71 21.91
C VAL A 578 1.88 -10.26 20.47
N MET A 579 0.61 -10.14 20.08
CA MET A 579 0.22 -9.84 18.69
C MET A 579 0.79 -10.84 17.67
N SER A 580 0.89 -12.10 18.08
CA SER A 580 1.25 -13.25 17.25
C SER A 580 0.88 -14.53 17.98
N ASP A 581 0.45 -15.52 17.23
CA ASP A 581 0.33 -16.90 17.69
C ASP A 581 1.59 -17.72 17.52
N PHE A 582 2.57 -17.19 16.79
CA PHE A 582 3.78 -17.89 16.36
C PHE A 582 3.49 -19.16 15.53
N ASP A 583 2.29 -19.30 15.00
CA ASP A 583 1.95 -20.39 14.09
C ASP A 583 2.39 -20.04 12.65
N PHE A 584 2.26 -21.00 11.75
CA PHE A 584 2.69 -20.88 10.36
C PHE A 584 1.49 -20.75 9.45
N HIS A 585 1.45 -19.69 8.66
CA HIS A 585 0.35 -19.35 7.76
C HIS A 585 0.89 -19.01 6.37
N SER A 586 0.10 -19.30 5.33
CA SER A 586 0.40 -18.83 3.98
C SER A 586 -0.43 -17.61 3.69
N LEU A 587 0.20 -16.46 3.49
CA LEU A 587 -0.49 -15.24 3.09
C LEU A 587 -0.64 -15.13 1.56
N SER A 588 -0.41 -16.23 0.83
CA SER A 588 -0.32 -16.25 -0.63
C SER A 588 0.63 -15.18 -1.18
N VAL A 589 1.67 -14.85 -0.40
CA VAL A 589 2.68 -13.88 -0.79
C VAL A 589 3.50 -14.49 -1.91
N ALA A 590 3.50 -13.82 -3.06
CA ALA A 590 4.20 -14.34 -4.20
C ALA A 590 5.72 -14.21 -4.03
N GLN A 591 6.48 -15.22 -4.49
CA GLN A 591 7.94 -15.24 -4.40
C GLN A 591 8.56 -14.22 -5.35
N PHE A 592 9.47 -13.38 -4.82
CA PHE A 592 10.37 -12.48 -5.54
C PHE A 592 11.83 -12.76 -5.19
N GLY A 593 12.74 -12.49 -6.12
CA GLY A 593 14.17 -12.70 -5.90
C GLY A 593 14.56 -14.18 -5.74
N PRO A 594 15.76 -14.47 -5.24
CA PRO A 594 16.20 -15.84 -4.97
C PRO A 594 15.32 -16.50 -3.89
N GLY A 595 14.77 -17.68 -4.19
CA GLY A 595 14.20 -18.57 -3.18
C GLY A 595 15.26 -19.45 -2.51
N LYS A 596 14.83 -20.54 -1.87
CA LYS A 596 15.72 -21.50 -1.18
C LYS A 596 16.14 -22.68 -2.05
N GLY A 597 16.01 -22.55 -3.38
CA GLY A 597 16.40 -23.59 -4.33
C GLY A 597 15.33 -24.66 -4.57
N ASP A 598 14.11 -24.44 -4.08
CA ASP A 598 13.03 -25.42 -4.17
C ASP A 598 12.33 -25.36 -5.54
N GLY A 599 11.40 -26.27 -5.79
CA GLY A 599 10.52 -26.24 -6.96
C GLY A 599 11.18 -26.67 -8.28
N ASN A 600 10.40 -26.64 -9.35
CA ASN A 600 10.87 -27.05 -10.67
C ASN A 600 11.75 -25.98 -11.31
N SER A 601 11.60 -24.71 -10.90
CA SER A 601 12.45 -23.63 -11.39
C SER A 601 13.76 -23.53 -10.60
N GLY A 602 13.84 -24.13 -9.40
CA GLY A 602 15.00 -24.03 -8.52
C GLY A 602 15.12 -22.66 -7.86
N PHE A 603 14.03 -21.88 -7.83
CA PHE A 603 14.01 -20.50 -7.33
C PHE A 603 12.88 -20.27 -6.34
N GLU A 604 12.19 -21.32 -5.93
CA GLU A 604 11.11 -21.25 -4.96
C GLU A 604 11.64 -21.38 -3.53
N ASP A 605 10.89 -20.84 -2.58
CA ASP A 605 11.02 -21.12 -1.15
C ASP A 605 9.74 -21.82 -0.69
N PHE A 606 9.85 -23.10 -0.34
CA PHE A 606 8.70 -23.86 0.16
C PHE A 606 8.35 -23.51 1.61
N GLY A 607 9.12 -22.64 2.28
CA GLY A 607 8.85 -22.17 3.63
C GLY A 607 8.86 -23.32 4.63
N ARG A 608 7.79 -23.44 5.43
CA ARG A 608 7.65 -24.46 6.48
C ARG A 608 7.73 -25.90 5.97
N GLU A 609 7.34 -26.19 4.72
CA GLU A 609 7.48 -27.54 4.14
C GLU A 609 8.94 -28.03 4.15
N ARG A 610 9.93 -27.15 4.05
CA ARG A 610 11.35 -27.55 4.14
C ARG A 610 11.70 -28.18 5.49
N ILE A 611 10.90 -27.90 6.53
CA ILE A 611 11.08 -28.40 7.89
C ILE A 611 10.19 -29.60 8.17
N THR A 612 8.93 -29.56 7.71
CA THR A 612 7.96 -30.62 8.02
C THR A 612 7.95 -31.77 7.00
N GLY A 613 8.46 -31.53 5.78
CA GLY A 613 8.31 -32.42 4.63
C GLY A 613 6.86 -32.57 4.14
N ASN A 614 5.92 -31.82 4.72
CA ASN A 614 4.51 -31.90 4.40
C ASN A 614 4.14 -30.81 3.38
N SER A 615 3.67 -31.22 2.20
CA SER A 615 3.24 -30.30 1.14
C SER A 615 2.10 -29.37 1.55
N ASN A 616 1.32 -29.70 2.59
CA ASN A 616 0.29 -28.81 3.11
C ASN A 616 0.88 -27.60 3.88
N ASP A 617 2.17 -27.66 4.22
CA ASP A 617 2.88 -26.55 4.85
C ASP A 617 3.68 -25.69 3.86
N ARG A 618 3.50 -25.95 2.56
CA ARG A 618 4.09 -25.16 1.49
C ARG A 618 3.77 -23.68 1.64
N ALA A 619 4.79 -22.84 1.47
CA ALA A 619 4.73 -21.39 1.51
C ALA A 619 4.11 -20.83 2.81
N LYS A 620 4.06 -21.62 3.89
CA LYS A 620 3.71 -21.11 5.20
C LYS A 620 4.93 -20.52 5.87
N PHE A 621 4.75 -19.36 6.49
CA PHE A 621 5.75 -18.67 7.28
C PHE A 621 5.15 -18.28 8.63
N ARG A 622 6.02 -18.15 9.63
CA ARG A 622 5.65 -17.79 10.99
C ARG A 622 4.96 -16.42 11.02
N THR A 623 3.86 -16.30 11.77
CA THR A 623 3.26 -15.00 12.10
C THR A 623 4.27 -14.13 12.83
N ALA A 624 4.74 -13.06 12.20
CA ALA A 624 5.64 -12.11 12.83
C ALA A 624 4.88 -11.34 13.94
N PRO A 625 5.44 -11.19 15.16
CA PRO A 625 4.84 -10.31 16.15
C PRO A 625 4.93 -8.86 15.71
N LEU A 626 3.95 -8.05 16.14
CA LEU A 626 3.80 -6.66 15.70
C LEU A 626 4.60 -5.66 16.57
N PHE A 627 5.43 -6.14 17.50
CA PHE A 627 6.25 -5.25 18.32
C PHE A 627 7.17 -4.41 17.44
N ASN A 628 7.18 -3.10 17.65
CA ASN A 628 8.06 -2.18 16.94
C ASN A 628 7.93 -2.21 15.41
N VAL A 629 6.81 -2.72 14.88
CA VAL A 629 6.61 -2.94 13.44
C VAL A 629 6.72 -1.66 12.60
N ALA A 630 6.50 -0.49 13.21
CA ALA A 630 6.70 0.80 12.54
C ALA A 630 8.17 1.09 12.18
N LEU A 631 9.12 0.41 12.81
CA LEU A 631 10.56 0.64 12.64
C LEU A 631 11.23 -0.40 11.75
N THR A 632 10.56 -1.52 11.48
CA THR A 632 11.20 -2.74 10.96
C THR A 632 10.86 -2.98 9.49
N ALA A 633 10.69 -1.89 8.73
CA ALA A 633 10.56 -1.98 7.28
C ALA A 633 11.90 -2.47 6.68
N PRO A 634 11.87 -3.20 5.55
CA PRO A 634 10.67 -3.59 4.79
C PRO A 634 9.95 -4.84 5.33
N TYR A 635 8.75 -5.14 4.81
CA TYR A 635 7.82 -6.15 5.36
C TYR A 635 7.68 -7.41 4.51
N ALA A 636 7.10 -8.44 5.14
CA ALA A 636 6.99 -9.83 4.67
C ALA A 636 8.35 -10.59 4.61
N HIS A 637 8.29 -11.89 4.33
CA HIS A 637 9.46 -12.78 4.37
C HIS A 637 10.55 -12.44 3.34
N LEU A 638 10.22 -11.63 2.33
CA LEU A 638 11.13 -11.15 1.27
C LEU A 638 11.42 -9.65 1.35
N GLY A 639 10.91 -8.95 2.37
CA GLY A 639 11.16 -7.51 2.53
C GLY A 639 10.67 -6.70 1.34
N GLN A 640 9.57 -7.12 0.74
CA GLN A 640 9.09 -6.60 -0.54
C GLN A 640 8.15 -5.40 -0.38
N PHE A 641 7.78 -5.00 0.84
CA PHE A 641 6.95 -3.82 1.06
C PHE A 641 7.71 -2.79 1.90
N SER A 642 7.89 -1.57 1.40
CA SER A 642 8.55 -0.50 2.15
C SER A 642 7.62 0.19 3.14
N GLU A 643 6.31 0.05 2.97
CA GLU A 643 5.28 0.68 3.82
C GLU A 643 4.32 -0.35 4.41
N LEU A 644 3.96 -0.17 5.69
CA LEU A 644 2.94 -0.98 6.39
C LEU A 644 1.64 -1.01 5.61
N TRP A 645 1.25 0.15 5.09
CA TRP A 645 0.03 0.30 4.30
C TRP A 645 0.02 -0.67 3.12
N SER A 646 1.06 -0.65 2.27
CA SER A 646 1.17 -1.57 1.14
C SER A 646 1.16 -3.05 1.56
N HIS A 647 1.79 -3.41 2.68
CA HIS A 647 1.73 -4.78 3.18
C HIS A 647 0.31 -5.16 3.63
N THR A 648 -0.39 -4.30 4.36
CA THR A 648 -1.75 -4.60 4.86
C THR A 648 -2.78 -4.83 3.75
N GLN A 649 -2.56 -4.27 2.55
CA GLN A 649 -3.43 -4.50 1.40
C GLN A 649 -3.44 -5.96 0.95
N THR A 650 -2.34 -6.71 1.14
CA THR A 650 -2.30 -8.12 0.75
C THR A 650 -3.23 -8.98 1.59
N TYR A 651 -3.61 -8.54 2.79
CA TYR A 651 -4.55 -9.26 3.65
C TYR A 651 -6.01 -9.05 3.24
N ALA A 652 -6.32 -7.98 2.48
CA ALA A 652 -7.70 -7.67 2.14
C ALA A 652 -8.23 -8.63 1.07
N ILE A 653 -7.57 -8.66 -0.09
CA ILE A 653 -7.84 -9.60 -1.18
C ILE A 653 -6.51 -9.99 -1.85
N PRO A 654 -5.80 -11.02 -1.34
CA PRO A 654 -4.50 -11.43 -1.86
C PRO A 654 -4.53 -11.72 -3.37
N GLU A 655 -5.57 -12.41 -3.87
CA GLU A 655 -5.67 -12.75 -5.30
C GLU A 655 -5.74 -11.49 -6.15
N ARG A 656 -6.60 -10.54 -5.78
CA ARG A 656 -6.78 -9.29 -6.53
C ARG A 656 -5.49 -8.48 -6.49
N PHE A 657 -4.85 -8.35 -5.32
CA PHE A 657 -3.58 -7.63 -5.19
C PHE A 657 -2.50 -8.21 -6.11
N TRP A 658 -2.26 -9.52 -6.03
CA TRP A 658 -1.22 -10.19 -6.80
C TRP A 658 -1.56 -10.29 -8.28
N ILE A 659 -2.81 -10.58 -8.65
CA ILE A 659 -3.25 -10.57 -10.05
C ILE A 659 -3.08 -9.15 -10.61
N ASN A 660 -3.52 -8.10 -9.92
CA ASN A 660 -3.33 -6.72 -10.36
C ASN A 660 -1.85 -6.38 -10.53
N LEU A 661 -0.99 -6.83 -9.61
CA LEU A 661 0.45 -6.60 -9.72
C LEU A 661 1.07 -7.33 -10.93
N TYR A 662 0.83 -8.64 -11.07
CA TYR A 662 1.40 -9.46 -12.14
C TYR A 662 0.86 -9.10 -13.53
N THR A 663 -0.40 -8.67 -13.60
CA THR A 663 -1.03 -8.18 -14.85
C THR A 663 -0.71 -6.71 -15.15
N GLY A 664 -0.05 -5.99 -14.22
CA GLY A 664 0.40 -4.60 -14.40
C GLY A 664 -0.69 -3.54 -14.20
N TYR A 665 -1.79 -3.89 -13.52
CA TYR A 665 -2.96 -3.07 -13.25
C TYR A 665 -2.73 -2.02 -12.13
N ASP A 666 -2.03 -2.39 -11.05
CA ASP A 666 -1.71 -1.50 -9.93
C ASP A 666 -0.20 -1.26 -9.82
N ARG A 667 0.27 -0.16 -10.42
CA ARG A 667 1.68 0.27 -10.29
C ARG A 667 1.93 1.21 -9.10
N ILE A 668 0.90 1.80 -8.52
CA ILE A 668 1.03 2.87 -7.50
C ILE A 668 0.81 2.36 -6.07
N LEU A 669 -0.06 1.35 -5.88
CA LEU A 669 -0.41 0.87 -4.52
C LEU A 669 0.65 -0.02 -3.89
N ALA A 670 1.53 -0.57 -4.71
CA ALA A 670 2.58 -1.42 -4.24
C ALA A 670 3.86 -0.60 -4.08
N GLY A 671 4.03 -0.01 -2.90
CA GLY A 671 5.32 0.46 -2.39
C GLY A 671 6.26 -0.73 -2.22
N PHE A 672 6.57 -1.39 -3.32
CA PHE A 672 7.73 -2.25 -3.41
C PHE A 672 8.95 -1.38 -3.19
N VAL A 673 10.03 -1.99 -2.71
CA VAL A 673 11.34 -1.33 -2.68
C VAL A 673 11.73 -1.00 -4.12
N HIS A 674 11.23 0.12 -4.64
CA HIS A 674 11.73 0.78 -5.83
C HIS A 674 12.91 1.58 -5.31
N GLN A 675 14.10 1.02 -5.44
CA GLN A 675 15.33 1.75 -5.31
C GLN A 675 15.67 2.25 -6.73
N PRO A 676 15.44 3.54 -7.06
CA PRO A 676 15.76 4.08 -8.39
C PRO A 676 17.27 3.97 -8.70
N THR A 677 18.07 3.73 -7.67
CA THR A 677 19.52 3.51 -7.67
C THR A 677 19.90 2.06 -7.33
N PHE A 678 18.95 1.11 -7.27
CA PHE A 678 19.23 -0.30 -6.92
C PHE A 678 20.34 -0.88 -7.80
N GLU A 679 20.32 -0.57 -9.09
CA GLU A 679 21.34 -0.98 -10.05
C GLU A 679 22.68 -0.26 -9.86
N ASP A 680 22.72 0.89 -9.23
CA ASP A 680 23.97 1.59 -8.91
C ASP A 680 24.56 1.10 -7.57
N GLU A 681 23.74 0.46 -6.73
CA GLU A 681 24.04 0.01 -5.36
C GLU A 681 24.25 -1.52 -5.23
N VAL A 682 23.87 -2.31 -6.23
CA VAL A 682 24.11 -3.76 -6.28
C VAL A 682 25.36 -4.09 -7.11
N SER A 683 26.13 -5.07 -6.64
CA SER A 683 27.36 -5.54 -7.31
C SER A 683 27.09 -6.06 -8.73
N GLU A 684 28.09 -6.05 -9.62
CA GLU A 684 27.92 -6.63 -10.98
C GLU A 684 27.52 -8.12 -10.94
N SER A 685 27.91 -8.86 -9.90
CA SER A 685 27.44 -10.22 -9.63
C SER A 685 25.96 -10.29 -9.26
N GLU A 686 25.46 -9.39 -8.41
CA GLU A 686 24.03 -9.28 -8.09
C GLU A 686 23.22 -8.84 -9.30
N LYS A 687 23.72 -7.90 -10.11
CA LYS A 687 23.10 -7.59 -11.40
C LYS A 687 23.02 -8.85 -12.25
N GLN A 688 24.08 -9.65 -12.31
CA GLN A 688 24.09 -10.88 -13.09
C GLN A 688 23.12 -11.95 -12.53
N LEU A 689 22.97 -12.03 -11.21
CA LEU A 689 22.03 -12.92 -10.51
C LEU A 689 20.58 -12.45 -10.68
N LEU A 690 20.29 -11.16 -10.47
CA LEU A 690 18.99 -10.52 -10.72
C LEU A 690 18.57 -10.62 -12.18
N LYS A 691 19.52 -10.62 -13.12
CA LYS A 691 19.28 -10.91 -14.54
C LYS A 691 18.87 -12.37 -14.82
N THR A 692 19.20 -13.30 -13.93
CA THR A 692 18.78 -14.71 -14.02
C THR A 692 17.40 -14.97 -13.38
N PHE A 693 16.91 -14.05 -12.55
CA PHE A 693 15.57 -14.13 -11.98
C PHE A 693 14.56 -13.31 -12.80
N PRO A 694 13.30 -13.77 -12.94
CA PRO A 694 12.22 -12.95 -13.44
C PRO A 694 11.81 -11.92 -12.39
N VAL A 695 12.60 -10.85 -12.25
CA VAL A 695 12.27 -9.70 -11.41
C VAL A 695 11.38 -8.74 -12.22
N PRO A 696 10.36 -8.11 -11.63
CA PRO A 696 9.66 -7.02 -12.30
C PRO A 696 10.63 -5.86 -12.59
N SER A 697 11.10 -5.72 -13.83
CA SER A 697 11.83 -4.53 -14.27
C SER A 697 10.81 -3.41 -14.49
N PHE A 698 10.95 -2.26 -13.85
CA PHE A 698 10.00 -1.16 -14.01
C PHE A 698 10.43 -0.08 -15.01
N ASP A 699 11.72 0.11 -15.31
CA ASP A 699 12.20 0.98 -16.42
C ASP A 699 13.72 0.96 -16.69
N GLY A 700 14.39 -0.15 -16.39
CA GLY A 700 15.26 -0.74 -17.41
C GLY A 700 16.77 -0.68 -17.28
N LYS A 701 17.36 -1.34 -16.27
CA LYS A 701 18.63 -2.07 -16.43
C LYS A 701 18.88 -3.22 -15.43
N ALA A 702 17.84 -3.97 -15.05
CA ALA A 702 17.98 -5.37 -14.64
C ALA A 702 17.45 -6.23 -15.80
N TYR A 703 18.35 -6.69 -16.67
CA TYR A 703 18.01 -7.58 -17.80
C TYR A 703 17.46 -8.93 -17.32
N GLY A 704 16.16 -9.01 -17.05
CA GLY A 704 15.51 -10.25 -16.63
C GLY A 704 14.03 -10.32 -16.97
N PHE A 705 13.56 -9.59 -17.99
CA PHE A 705 12.22 -9.82 -18.53
C PHE A 705 12.21 -11.12 -19.36
N ILE A 706 11.97 -12.24 -18.67
CA ILE A 706 11.14 -13.30 -19.25
C ILE A 706 9.88 -13.37 -18.37
N ARG A 707 8.99 -12.40 -18.56
CA ARG A 707 7.55 -12.61 -18.34
C ARG A 707 7.04 -13.42 -19.53
N THR A 708 7.45 -14.69 -19.66
CA THR A 708 6.69 -15.56 -20.56
C THR A 708 5.27 -15.63 -20.03
N ASP A 709 4.29 -15.72 -20.93
CA ASP A 709 2.90 -15.98 -20.54
C ASP A 709 2.83 -17.18 -19.58
N GLU A 710 3.71 -18.16 -19.76
CA GLU A 710 3.89 -19.35 -18.93
C GLU A 710 4.37 -19.05 -17.49
N TYR A 711 5.30 -18.10 -17.27
CA TYR A 711 5.72 -17.71 -15.92
C TYR A 711 4.61 -16.96 -15.19
N ASN A 712 3.98 -16.00 -15.86
CA ASN A 712 2.85 -15.25 -15.29
C ASN A 712 1.68 -16.18 -14.99
N GLN A 713 1.36 -17.11 -15.89
CA GLN A 713 0.34 -18.12 -15.70
C GLN A 713 0.67 -19.01 -14.49
N THR A 714 1.91 -19.51 -14.38
CA THR A 714 2.34 -20.34 -13.26
C THR A 714 2.23 -19.60 -11.92
N LYS A 715 2.64 -18.32 -11.85
CA LYS A 715 2.55 -17.51 -10.63
C LYS A 715 1.11 -17.15 -10.26
N VAL A 716 0.27 -16.85 -11.24
CA VAL A 716 -1.16 -16.62 -11.01
C VAL A 716 -1.85 -17.92 -10.56
N GLU A 717 -1.56 -19.06 -11.17
CA GLU A 717 -2.07 -20.37 -10.74
C GLU A 717 -1.63 -20.70 -9.31
N GLN A 718 -0.37 -20.42 -8.95
CA GLN A 718 0.14 -20.59 -7.59
C GLN A 718 -0.61 -19.70 -6.59
N VAL A 719 -0.72 -18.40 -6.86
CA VAL A 719 -1.46 -17.44 -6.01
C VAL A 719 -2.93 -17.86 -5.86
N VAL A 720 -3.58 -18.30 -6.93
CA VAL A 720 -4.97 -18.76 -6.90
C VAL A 720 -5.11 -20.04 -6.09
N ALA A 721 -4.20 -21.01 -6.25
CA ALA A 721 -4.18 -22.24 -5.48
C ALA A 721 -3.96 -21.97 -3.98
N ASP A 722 -2.98 -21.11 -3.64
CA ASP A 722 -2.68 -20.73 -2.26
C ASP A 722 -3.81 -19.92 -1.63
N SER A 723 -4.50 -19.08 -2.40
CA SER A 723 -5.61 -18.27 -1.87
C SER A 723 -6.94 -19.03 -1.76
N GLY A 724 -7.15 -20.03 -2.62
CA GLY A 724 -8.19 -21.04 -2.39
C GLY A 724 -8.03 -21.74 -1.04
N ARG A 725 -6.78 -21.91 -0.57
CA ARG A 725 -6.47 -22.49 0.74
C ARG A 725 -6.74 -21.52 1.90
N LEU A 726 -6.31 -20.26 1.78
CA LEU A 726 -6.63 -19.19 2.75
C LEU A 726 -8.13 -19.07 3.03
N THR A 727 -8.94 -19.11 1.98
CA THR A 727 -10.39 -18.92 2.06
C THR A 727 -11.14 -20.09 2.67
N LEU A 728 -10.63 -21.32 2.48
CA LEU A 728 -11.27 -22.55 2.96
C LEU A 728 -10.81 -22.97 4.35
N GLU A 729 -9.55 -22.71 4.72
CA GLU A 729 -8.95 -23.20 5.98
C GLU A 729 -8.89 -22.13 7.09
N GLU A 730 -8.72 -20.84 6.75
CA GLU A 730 -8.42 -19.77 7.74
C GLU A 730 -9.53 -18.70 7.86
N GLY A 731 -10.51 -18.73 6.95
CA GLY A 731 -11.89 -18.36 7.26
C GLY A 731 -12.26 -16.88 7.40
N LYS A 732 -11.65 -15.93 6.68
CA LYS A 732 -12.22 -14.58 6.42
C LYS A 732 -11.44 -13.79 5.36
N ARG A 733 -12.18 -13.13 4.45
CA ARG A 733 -11.68 -12.08 3.53
C ARG A 733 -12.08 -10.71 4.09
N MET A 734 -11.24 -9.68 3.94
CA MET A 734 -11.67 -8.30 4.22
C MET A 734 -12.34 -7.70 2.98
N GLY A 735 -13.25 -6.75 3.15
CA GLY A 735 -14.01 -6.18 2.04
C GLY A 735 -13.20 -5.16 1.23
N ASP A 736 -13.54 -5.02 -0.06
CA ASP A 736 -12.90 -4.07 -0.99
C ASP A 736 -13.02 -2.59 -0.58
N GLY A 737 -14.03 -2.25 0.23
CA GLY A 737 -14.36 -0.85 0.60
C GLY A 737 -13.49 -0.24 1.69
N GLU A 738 -12.53 -0.98 2.25
CA GLU A 738 -11.84 -0.62 3.51
C GLU A 738 -10.38 -0.14 3.30
N LEU A 739 -9.88 -0.12 2.06
CA LEU A 739 -8.48 0.21 1.76
C LEU A 739 -8.08 1.62 2.23
N GLY A 740 -8.86 2.67 1.95
CA GLY A 740 -8.55 4.02 2.45
C GLY A 740 -8.53 4.14 3.98
N LEU A 741 -9.36 3.34 4.66
CA LEU A 741 -9.52 3.32 6.11
C LEU A 741 -8.33 2.69 6.82
N HIS A 742 -7.72 1.66 6.25
CA HIS A 742 -6.53 1.02 6.81
C HIS A 742 -5.38 2.03 7.01
N ARG A 743 -5.16 2.95 6.07
CA ARG A 743 -4.12 3.97 6.22
C ARG A 743 -4.42 4.95 7.36
N GLN A 744 -5.69 5.31 7.54
CA GLN A 744 -6.11 6.32 8.50
C GLN A 744 -6.19 5.80 9.94
N ILE A 745 -6.64 4.55 10.16
CA ILE A 745 -6.84 4.03 11.53
C ILE A 745 -5.98 2.80 11.87
N LEU A 746 -5.74 1.89 10.91
CA LEU A 746 -4.96 0.66 11.19
C LEU A 746 -3.47 0.96 11.36
N VAL A 747 -2.88 1.81 10.51
CA VAL A 747 -1.47 2.19 10.62
C VAL A 747 -1.15 2.90 11.94
N PRO A 748 -1.96 3.86 12.44
CA PRO A 748 -1.78 4.39 13.80
C PRO A 748 -1.78 3.32 14.89
N PHE A 749 -2.68 2.32 14.82
CA PHE A 749 -2.66 1.22 15.79
C PHE A 749 -1.41 0.35 15.68
N MET A 750 -0.91 0.09 14.48
CA MET A 750 0.38 -0.60 14.29
C MET A 750 1.53 0.22 14.88
N ASN A 751 1.51 1.55 14.72
CA ASN A 751 2.48 2.44 15.35
C ASN A 751 2.41 2.39 16.88
N ALA A 752 1.21 2.20 17.45
CA ALA A 752 1.01 2.02 18.89
C ALA A 752 1.59 0.69 19.44
N GLN A 753 2.07 -0.21 18.58
CA GLN A 753 2.86 -1.39 18.96
C GLN A 753 4.35 -1.09 19.12
N THR A 754 4.78 0.16 18.89
CA THR A 754 6.19 0.56 18.97
C THR A 754 6.52 1.19 20.32
N ASP A 755 7.55 0.65 20.97
CA ASP A 755 8.17 1.25 22.15
C ASP A 755 8.95 2.49 21.71
N PRO A 756 8.66 3.70 22.26
CA PRO A 756 9.36 4.92 21.88
C PRO A 756 10.88 4.84 22.07
N ARG A 757 11.36 3.98 22.99
CA ARG A 757 12.79 3.78 23.28
C ARG A 757 13.50 3.01 22.15
N ALA A 758 12.78 2.26 21.32
CA ALA A 758 13.34 1.48 20.23
C ALA A 758 13.84 2.32 19.04
N ARG A 759 13.57 3.64 19.04
CA ARG A 759 13.95 4.56 17.95
C ARG A 759 15.43 4.94 17.95
N ASP A 760 16.12 4.80 19.08
CA ASP A 760 17.55 5.07 19.19
C ASP A 760 18.25 3.92 19.92
N LEU A 761 18.89 3.07 19.13
CA LEU A 761 19.65 1.91 19.61
C LEU A 761 21.17 2.11 19.51
N SER A 762 21.63 3.33 19.22
CA SER A 762 23.05 3.64 19.01
C SER A 762 23.93 3.26 20.21
N HIS A 763 23.38 3.32 21.42
CA HIS A 763 24.03 2.93 22.67
C HIS A 763 24.39 1.43 22.76
N LEU A 764 23.85 0.58 21.88
CA LEU A 764 24.19 -0.85 21.82
C LEU A 764 25.45 -1.13 20.99
N ILE A 765 26.01 -0.14 20.30
CA ILE A 765 27.18 -0.29 19.42
C ILE A 765 28.45 -0.13 20.27
N PRO A 766 29.31 -1.15 20.38
CA PRO A 766 30.57 -1.04 21.11
C PRO A 766 31.60 -0.23 20.31
N ASP A 767 32.50 0.46 21.00
CA ASP A 767 33.59 1.21 20.36
C ASP A 767 34.60 0.30 19.63
N SER A 768 34.76 -0.93 20.10
CA SER A 768 35.68 -1.93 19.55
C SER A 768 35.29 -3.34 19.99
N VAL A 769 35.81 -4.35 19.29
CA VAL A 769 35.65 -5.77 19.64
C VAL A 769 37.01 -6.42 19.95
N PRO A 770 37.04 -7.52 20.73
CA PRO A 770 38.29 -8.16 21.15
C PRO A 770 39.21 -8.64 20.01
N SER A 771 38.68 -9.01 18.83
CA SER A 771 39.53 -9.37 17.70
C SER A 771 40.29 -8.19 17.08
N GLY A 772 39.88 -6.96 17.39
CA GLY A 772 40.36 -5.74 16.74
C GLY A 772 39.83 -5.50 15.32
N LEU A 773 38.89 -6.33 14.83
CA LEU A 773 38.19 -6.09 13.58
C LEU A 773 37.28 -4.86 13.71
N ALA A 774 37.02 -4.20 12.58
CA ALA A 774 36.25 -2.97 12.56
C ALA A 774 34.78 -3.21 12.92
N VAL A 775 34.26 -2.36 13.82
CA VAL A 775 32.84 -2.24 14.15
C VAL A 775 32.26 -1.06 13.37
N GLU A 776 31.24 -1.30 12.57
CA GLU A 776 30.50 -0.23 11.91
C GLU A 776 29.68 0.57 12.94
N ASN A 777 29.92 1.89 13.02
CA ASN A 777 29.23 2.79 13.95
C ASN A 777 28.50 3.96 13.27
N SER A 778 28.52 3.99 11.93
CA SER A 778 27.80 4.95 11.11
C SER A 778 27.17 4.28 9.88
N LEU A 779 26.10 4.89 9.37
CA LEU A 779 25.52 4.53 8.07
C LEU A 779 26.22 5.25 6.91
N GLU A 780 26.97 6.31 7.19
CA GLU A 780 27.82 6.99 6.23
C GLU A 780 29.16 6.24 6.10
N ASN A 781 29.57 5.99 4.85
CA ASN A 781 30.77 5.25 4.44
C ASN A 781 32.02 5.46 5.31
#